data_AF-A0AAE0VMJ5-F1
#
_entry.id   AF-A0AAE0VMJ5-F1
#
_cell.length_a   1.000
_cell.length_b   1.000
_cell.length_c   1.000
_cell.angle_alpha   90.00
_cell.angle_beta   90.00
_cell.angle_gamma   90.00
#
_symmetry.space_group_name_H-M   'P 1'
#
loop_
_entity.id
_entity.type
_entity.pdbx_description
1 polymer ?
#
loop_
_entity_poly.entity_id
_entity_poly.type
_entity_poly.pdbx_seq_one_letter_code
_entity_poly.pdbx_strand_id
1 'polypeptide(L)'
;MNPFMKVISSPEDMLAWSKEVRSQGRRIGFIPTMGSIHNGHLSLIHVAKQHCDTVALSIFVNPIQFTENEDYTKYPSELSSDILKAELADVDVIFAPSLTDMYKADFQTEIQFFGKFNAFYEAKFRPGHFNGVVTVVIKLFNIVAPAIAVFGQKDAQQLWVIKKMVKDFNFDIRIISAPIIRDTDGLAMSSRNVFLSSKQRTHALLIYKILSCGIQIVTQGERNPTVIIEALQKIKDEVSDNDIYFDYIGIVEEETFSEPASILNPDATLLIIAARFKNDIRLIDNCFLSGRDFHHAGVRDVLGVDGSWIDRSLLRKYLREGEFYEVDLEKEIKMERKFDLVLSLEVAEHLDEQFASVFVKSLVSLGDVIVFSAAIPFQGGQNHINEQWITYWEEKFAAFGYEVHDVLRPLLWDNLKVFWWYKQNMIVVAKKGYEFKIEVTRNTIRNMVHPENYLSKRSVKRREYVLKHLGELGIAFEFFDAIDGRALSEEYVRNACSEDMSLGVLGRKLSLGEIGCALSHTHIYKKIVEEAIPVAVILEDDCEIVERDKFKDMMRMSSEDIHPFNLLLLYHNYFNRKGLSMHVKYFGKLRLSNGLEIAKPIEAFSRTVGYMITQAGVRLMLENVFPLRRTMDSYTAYSEMYGLTLGILSDALVVPNHRFESDIWKAIDQRDLDKTLSYLSKSDEMKAIALRGVGSIQPDSFPASILVHIGSKSEKVRKGVLFAISQCFLTKPLTGAIEDLLVKRLELELNVGVKIQLLHTLGVSASEKAMSKIASFSYGVPEIAVAQGMSLASAFMRNVSNEAMVLKCVELCYFLIDKKPDFYSPFYALSHVRDTKLIEPHIDTLVRFLDPKNPAEPRMYLASVFSNMLSPIGFNAIYQISQDREDRVATAAIQGIRPYSRVPQIKEPILKLIEHLLSSSSYHILKSALELMDLYSGDSLANIIIRPKLEKLIASSKSVDIRYEIAKRLLLLDPSSKPYQQSISELNLVRQVHPRQVKLDTAFLSDDFTTALYTKYKDKKYSVIETTKGKIEIELFFEETPYTVRNFIELAVQKYYDSTIFHRVVSNFVVQGGDPLGTGTGWPGYAIRSEFTPRPFLRGVLGMASSGKDTEGSQFFFMSASQPHLNGRYTPFARVVSGMEIIDKLEIGDKIITIKIK
;
A
#
# COMPACT_ATOMS: atom_id res chain seq x y z
N MET A 1 -22.95 -21.78 9.35
CA MET A 1 -23.14 -20.89 8.18
C MET A 1 -24.56 -21.13 7.67
N ASN A 2 -25.41 -20.09 7.71
CA ASN A 2 -26.82 -20.17 7.31
C ASN A 2 -26.91 -20.00 5.77
N PRO A 3 -27.40 -20.98 4.99
CA PRO A 3 -27.16 -20.97 3.54
C PRO A 3 -28.02 -20.00 2.71
N PHE A 4 -28.95 -19.23 3.25
CA PHE A 4 -29.81 -18.36 2.42
C PHE A 4 -30.29 -17.11 3.17
N MET A 5 -29.53 -16.00 3.13
CA MET A 5 -30.08 -14.67 3.40
C MET A 5 -31.18 -14.39 2.36
N LYS A 6 -32.39 -14.03 2.82
CA LYS A 6 -33.52 -13.74 1.92
C LYS A 6 -33.56 -12.25 1.59
N VAL A 7 -33.85 -11.90 0.34
CA VAL A 7 -34.20 -10.52 -0.04
C VAL A 7 -35.68 -10.49 -0.38
N ILE A 8 -36.46 -9.70 0.36
CA ILE A 8 -37.91 -9.57 0.24
C ILE A 8 -38.24 -8.13 -0.14
N SER A 9 -39.08 -7.95 -1.16
CA SER A 9 -39.52 -6.61 -1.61
C SER A 9 -40.97 -6.31 -1.26
N SER A 10 -41.85 -7.31 -1.19
CA SER A 10 -43.26 -7.10 -0.85
C SER A 10 -43.48 -7.03 0.68
N PRO A 11 -44.26 -6.05 1.18
CA PRO A 11 -44.71 -6.01 2.57
C PRO A 11 -45.45 -7.28 3.01
N GLU A 12 -46.26 -7.86 2.12
CA GLU A 12 -47.02 -9.09 2.38
C GLU A 12 -46.09 -10.28 2.63
N ASP A 13 -45.07 -10.45 1.79
CA ASP A 13 -44.06 -11.52 1.94
C ASP A 13 -43.23 -11.33 3.21
N MET A 14 -42.87 -10.08 3.55
CA MET A 14 -42.11 -9.78 4.75
C MET A 14 -42.93 -10.05 6.01
N LEU A 15 -44.23 -9.74 5.98
CA LEU A 15 -45.16 -10.07 7.05
C LEU A 15 -45.34 -11.58 7.21
N ALA A 16 -45.43 -12.33 6.10
CA ALA A 16 -45.50 -13.79 6.12
C ALA A 16 -44.23 -14.39 6.75
N TRP A 17 -43.06 -13.91 6.33
CA TRP A 17 -41.77 -14.31 6.91
C TRP A 17 -41.69 -14.00 8.41
N SER A 18 -42.10 -12.80 8.84
CA SER A 18 -42.10 -12.42 10.26
C SER A 18 -43.02 -13.31 11.10
N LYS A 19 -44.20 -13.65 10.58
CA LYS A 19 -45.14 -14.57 11.26
C LYS A 19 -44.56 -15.97 11.38
N GLU A 20 -43.90 -16.46 10.34
CA GLU A 20 -43.23 -17.76 10.34
C GLU A 20 -42.10 -17.82 11.37
N VAL A 21 -41.21 -16.82 11.42
CA VAL A 21 -40.10 -16.79 12.38
C VAL A 21 -40.61 -16.71 13.82
N ARG A 22 -41.64 -15.90 14.07
CA ARG A 22 -42.22 -15.76 15.41
C ARG A 22 -43.02 -16.99 15.85
N SER A 23 -43.70 -17.69 14.94
CA SER A 23 -44.40 -18.93 15.28
C SER A 23 -43.45 -20.05 15.72
N GLN A 24 -42.17 -19.95 15.35
CA GLN A 24 -41.08 -20.81 15.83
C GLN A 24 -40.50 -20.37 17.19
N GLY A 25 -41.05 -19.32 17.82
CA GLY A 25 -40.57 -18.78 19.10
C GLY A 25 -39.26 -17.98 19.01
N ARG A 26 -38.78 -17.67 17.80
CA ARG A 26 -37.54 -16.90 17.58
C ARG A 26 -37.80 -15.40 17.67
N ARG A 27 -36.86 -14.66 18.26
CA ARG A 27 -36.89 -13.20 18.38
C ARG A 27 -36.21 -12.54 17.18
N ILE A 28 -36.91 -11.59 16.57
CA ILE A 28 -36.42 -10.80 15.44
C ILE A 28 -35.80 -9.50 15.97
N GLY A 29 -34.53 -9.27 15.65
CA GLY A 29 -33.84 -8.00 15.81
C GLY A 29 -33.89 -7.22 14.50
N PHE A 30 -34.31 -5.95 14.54
CA PHE A 30 -34.56 -5.16 13.35
C PHE A 30 -33.70 -3.89 13.28
N ILE A 31 -33.11 -3.65 12.12
CA ILE A 31 -32.34 -2.44 11.82
C ILE A 31 -32.99 -1.72 10.63
N PRO A 32 -33.74 -0.63 10.85
CA PRO A 32 -34.27 0.17 9.76
C PRO A 32 -33.19 1.08 9.17
N THR A 33 -32.94 1.00 7.86
CA THR A 33 -31.96 1.85 7.16
C THR A 33 -32.49 2.38 5.84
N MET A 34 -31.82 3.41 5.31
CA MET A 34 -32.02 3.91 3.95
C MET A 34 -31.01 3.33 2.95
N GLY A 35 -30.25 2.30 3.31
CA GLY A 35 -29.13 1.80 2.50
C GLY A 35 -27.86 2.64 2.62
N SER A 36 -26.94 2.47 1.66
CA SER A 36 -25.56 2.96 1.74
C SER A 36 -24.85 2.49 3.02
N ILE A 37 -24.82 1.18 3.20
CA ILE A 37 -24.31 0.50 4.39
C ILE A 37 -22.82 0.82 4.58
N HIS A 38 -22.46 1.17 5.82
CA HIS A 38 -21.11 1.55 6.27
C HIS A 38 -20.88 1.00 7.69
N ASN A 39 -19.69 1.16 8.27
CA ASN A 39 -19.35 0.55 9.57
C ASN A 39 -20.29 0.95 10.71
N GLY A 40 -20.83 2.18 10.68
CA GLY A 40 -21.96 2.57 11.54
C GLY A 40 -23.14 1.59 11.50
N HIS A 41 -23.65 1.25 10.31
CA HIS A 41 -24.74 0.28 10.13
C HIS A 41 -24.34 -1.14 10.54
N LEU A 42 -23.11 -1.57 10.20
CA LEU A 42 -22.60 -2.89 10.58
C LEU A 42 -22.54 -3.06 12.10
N SER A 43 -22.21 -2.00 12.84
CA SER A 43 -22.25 -2.01 14.31
C SER A 43 -23.66 -2.25 14.85
N LEU A 44 -24.71 -1.73 14.21
CA LEU A 44 -26.11 -1.96 14.60
C LEU A 44 -26.49 -3.43 14.41
N ILE A 45 -26.06 -4.04 13.30
CA ILE A 45 -26.28 -5.45 13.01
C ILE A 45 -25.60 -6.32 14.07
N HIS A 46 -24.35 -6.00 14.44
CA HIS A 46 -23.63 -6.71 15.49
C HIS A 46 -24.36 -6.64 16.84
N VAL A 47 -24.83 -5.45 17.24
CA VAL A 47 -25.63 -5.27 18.46
C VAL A 47 -26.93 -6.08 18.39
N ALA A 48 -27.64 -6.07 17.26
CA ALA A 48 -28.89 -6.85 17.11
C ALA A 48 -28.66 -8.36 17.32
N LYS A 49 -27.56 -8.91 16.79
CA LYS A 49 -27.20 -10.33 16.96
C LYS A 49 -26.94 -10.74 18.41
N GLN A 50 -26.47 -9.81 19.26
CA GLN A 50 -26.24 -10.11 20.67
C GLN A 50 -27.54 -10.31 21.45
N HIS A 51 -28.68 -9.86 20.91
CA HIS A 51 -29.95 -9.83 21.64
C HIS A 51 -31.08 -10.64 20.98
N CYS A 52 -30.90 -11.13 19.75
CA CYS A 52 -31.93 -11.78 18.95
C CYS A 52 -31.44 -13.03 18.22
N ASP A 53 -32.38 -13.89 17.83
CA ASP A 53 -32.10 -15.16 17.15
C ASP A 53 -32.04 -15.00 15.62
N THR A 54 -32.69 -13.96 15.11
CA THR A 54 -32.80 -13.65 13.67
C THR A 54 -32.68 -12.15 13.49
N VAL A 55 -31.93 -11.70 12.47
CA VAL A 55 -31.74 -10.28 12.15
C VAL A 55 -32.40 -9.90 10.82
N ALA A 56 -33.24 -8.88 10.87
CA ALA A 56 -33.85 -8.25 9.71
C ALA A 56 -33.27 -6.83 9.49
N LEU A 57 -32.93 -6.52 8.25
CA LEU A 57 -32.45 -5.20 7.83
C LEU A 57 -33.43 -4.62 6.80
N SER A 58 -33.90 -3.38 6.95
CA SER A 58 -34.62 -2.72 5.84
C SER A 58 -33.70 -1.78 5.08
N ILE A 59 -33.87 -1.74 3.76
CA ILE A 59 -33.23 -0.76 2.86
C ILE A 59 -34.35 -0.05 2.11
N PHE A 60 -34.70 1.16 2.57
CA PHE A 60 -35.75 1.96 1.94
C PHE A 60 -35.45 3.45 2.08
N VAL A 61 -35.18 4.12 0.95
CA VAL A 61 -35.05 5.59 0.91
C VAL A 61 -36.45 6.19 0.95
N ASN A 62 -36.88 6.59 2.14
CA ASN A 62 -38.22 7.10 2.38
C ASN A 62 -38.37 8.55 1.85
N PRO A 63 -39.17 8.86 0.83
CA PRO A 63 -39.25 10.23 0.30
C PRO A 63 -39.94 11.22 1.25
N ILE A 64 -40.94 10.79 2.03
CA ILE A 64 -41.75 11.70 2.85
C ILE A 64 -41.01 12.29 4.07
N GLN A 65 -39.79 11.82 4.35
CA GLN A 65 -38.91 12.42 5.36
C GLN A 65 -37.91 13.41 4.77
N PHE A 66 -37.91 13.65 3.45
CA PHE A 66 -37.11 14.68 2.80
C PHE A 66 -37.95 15.93 2.57
N THR A 67 -37.37 17.11 2.80
CA THR A 67 -38.00 18.39 2.44
C THR A 67 -37.74 18.73 0.96
N GLU A 68 -38.48 19.68 0.37
CA GLU A 68 -38.34 20.06 -1.06
C GLU A 68 -36.92 20.47 -1.46
N ASN A 69 -36.11 20.95 -0.51
CA ASN A 69 -34.73 21.41 -0.71
C ASN A 69 -33.66 20.37 -0.32
N GLU A 70 -34.04 19.12 -0.06
CA GLU A 70 -33.10 18.06 0.35
C GLU A 70 -32.69 17.10 -0.78
N ASP A 71 -31.56 16.42 -0.56
CA ASP A 71 -30.86 15.57 -1.50
C ASP A 71 -31.54 14.21 -1.83
N TYR A 72 -32.88 14.14 -1.92
CA TYR A 72 -33.57 12.89 -2.23
C TYR A 72 -33.07 12.26 -3.55
N THR A 73 -32.93 13.07 -4.61
CA THR A 73 -32.46 12.61 -5.93
C THR A 73 -30.96 12.29 -5.98
N LYS A 74 -30.19 12.77 -5.00
CA LYS A 74 -28.73 12.57 -4.91
C LYS A 74 -28.36 11.51 -3.87
N TYR A 75 -29.32 10.96 -3.12
CA TYR A 75 -29.02 10.00 -2.06
C TYR A 75 -28.31 8.77 -2.65
N PRO A 76 -27.18 8.33 -2.09
CA PRO A 76 -26.42 7.24 -2.68
C PRO A 76 -27.20 5.94 -2.52
N SER A 77 -27.46 5.26 -3.63
CA SER A 77 -28.22 4.01 -3.64
C SER A 77 -27.57 2.98 -4.57
N GLU A 78 -26.81 2.06 -4.01
CA GLU A 78 -26.33 0.86 -4.71
C GLU A 78 -26.76 -0.38 -3.93
N LEU A 79 -28.00 -0.83 -4.16
CA LEU A 79 -28.61 -1.95 -3.45
C LEU A 79 -27.75 -3.23 -3.51
N SER A 80 -27.03 -3.47 -4.60
CA SER A 80 -26.12 -4.61 -4.71
C SER A 80 -24.95 -4.57 -3.72
N SER A 81 -24.40 -3.38 -3.44
CA SER A 81 -23.33 -3.20 -2.46
C SER A 81 -23.85 -3.45 -1.03
N ASP A 82 -25.04 -2.94 -0.75
CA ASP A 82 -25.68 -3.09 0.57
C ASP A 82 -26.05 -4.53 0.88
N ILE A 83 -26.60 -5.27 -0.11
CA ILE A 83 -26.90 -6.70 0.02
C ILE A 83 -25.64 -7.49 0.39
N LEU A 84 -24.52 -7.24 -0.29
CA LEU A 84 -23.27 -7.94 -0.01
C LEU A 84 -22.77 -7.66 1.41
N LYS A 85 -22.80 -6.39 1.84
CA LYS A 85 -22.38 -6.00 3.20
C LYS A 85 -23.26 -6.62 4.28
N ALA A 86 -24.57 -6.69 4.03
CA ALA A 86 -25.52 -7.34 4.93
C ALA A 86 -25.32 -8.86 4.98
N GLU A 87 -25.04 -9.51 3.85
CA GLU A 87 -24.72 -10.94 3.78
C GLU A 87 -23.46 -11.27 4.58
N LEU A 88 -22.39 -10.48 4.39
CA LEU A 88 -21.14 -10.62 5.13
C LEU A 88 -21.30 -10.37 6.63
N ALA A 89 -22.33 -9.62 7.02
CA ALA A 89 -22.68 -9.35 8.40
C ALA A 89 -23.68 -10.36 8.99
N ASP A 90 -23.87 -11.53 8.35
CA ASP A 90 -24.93 -12.53 8.56
C ASP A 90 -26.29 -11.94 8.96
N VAL A 91 -26.82 -11.04 8.12
CA VAL A 91 -28.24 -10.68 8.16
C VAL A 91 -29.06 -11.86 7.62
N ASP A 92 -30.17 -12.21 8.28
CA ASP A 92 -31.02 -13.33 7.84
C ASP A 92 -32.01 -12.91 6.74
N VAL A 93 -32.50 -11.66 6.79
CA VAL A 93 -33.41 -11.12 5.78
C VAL A 93 -33.18 -9.63 5.53
N ILE A 94 -33.20 -9.25 4.25
CA ILE A 94 -33.24 -7.87 3.80
C ILE A 94 -34.65 -7.57 3.30
N PHE A 95 -35.28 -6.54 3.86
CA PHE A 95 -36.51 -5.97 3.35
C PHE A 95 -36.21 -4.73 2.49
N ALA A 96 -36.29 -4.87 1.16
CA ALA A 96 -35.98 -3.84 0.19
C ALA A 96 -37.20 -3.55 -0.70
N PRO A 97 -38.24 -2.86 -0.18
CA PRO A 97 -39.45 -2.55 -0.92
C PRO A 97 -39.26 -1.38 -1.89
N SER A 98 -40.06 -1.34 -2.96
CA SER A 98 -40.17 -0.16 -3.82
C SER A 98 -41.06 0.92 -3.18
N LEU A 99 -41.05 2.12 -3.77
CA LEU A 99 -41.91 3.22 -3.33
C LEU A 99 -43.39 2.84 -3.38
N THR A 100 -43.83 2.21 -4.47
CA THR A 100 -45.22 1.81 -4.68
C THR A 100 -45.65 0.65 -3.78
N ASP A 101 -44.69 -0.17 -3.32
CA ASP A 101 -44.95 -1.22 -2.33
C ASP A 101 -45.22 -0.61 -0.94
N MET A 102 -44.47 0.44 -0.58
CA MET A 102 -44.62 1.12 0.71
C MET A 102 -45.80 2.10 0.74
N TYR A 103 -45.98 2.90 -0.31
CA TYR A 103 -47.02 3.92 -0.39
C TYR A 103 -47.84 3.72 -1.66
N LYS A 104 -49.03 3.13 -1.50
CA LYS A 104 -50.01 3.02 -2.58
C LYS A 104 -50.51 4.42 -2.97
N ALA A 105 -51.01 4.56 -4.19
CA ALA A 105 -51.46 5.85 -4.73
C ALA A 105 -52.57 6.53 -3.91
N ASP A 106 -53.31 5.76 -3.11
CA ASP A 106 -54.38 6.18 -2.21
C ASP A 106 -53.97 6.25 -0.74
N PHE A 107 -52.66 6.24 -0.42
CA PHE A 107 -52.18 6.37 0.95
C PHE A 107 -52.52 7.75 1.55
N GLN A 108 -53.35 7.77 2.60
CA GLN A 108 -53.92 9.00 3.20
C GLN A 108 -53.59 9.20 4.69
N THR A 109 -52.78 8.33 5.29
CA THR A 109 -52.50 8.39 6.74
C THR A 109 -51.25 9.21 7.03
N GLU A 110 -51.34 10.16 7.97
CA GLU A 110 -50.22 10.95 8.45
C GLU A 110 -50.11 10.86 9.98
N ILE A 111 -48.88 10.81 10.50
CA ILE A 111 -48.57 10.87 11.93
C ILE A 111 -47.79 12.14 12.20
N GLN A 112 -48.24 12.93 13.18
CA GLN A 112 -47.65 14.23 13.51
C GLN A 112 -47.28 14.32 14.99
N PHE A 113 -46.16 15.00 15.28
CA PHE A 113 -45.81 15.44 16.63
C PHE A 113 -46.30 16.87 16.85
N PHE A 114 -46.97 17.12 17.98
CA PHE A 114 -47.53 18.42 18.33
C PHE A 114 -46.69 19.18 19.37
N GLY A 115 -46.96 20.48 19.50
CA GLY A 115 -46.39 21.32 20.54
C GLY A 115 -44.99 21.86 20.22
N LYS A 116 -44.21 22.15 21.27
CA LYS A 116 -42.90 22.82 21.12
C LYS A 116 -41.83 21.96 20.43
N PHE A 117 -42.06 20.66 20.24
CA PHE A 117 -41.11 19.76 19.57
C PHE A 117 -40.67 20.29 18.20
N ASN A 118 -41.61 20.78 17.38
CA ASN A 118 -41.31 21.29 16.04
C ASN A 118 -40.52 22.61 16.04
N ALA A 119 -40.34 23.25 17.20
CA ALA A 119 -39.61 24.51 17.33
C ALA A 119 -38.12 24.33 17.65
N PHE A 120 -37.63 23.10 17.84
CA PHE A 120 -36.25 22.84 18.29
C PHE A 120 -35.44 21.97 17.32
N TYR A 121 -34.17 22.34 17.16
CA TYR A 121 -33.11 21.57 16.49
C TYR A 121 -33.52 20.97 15.13
N GLU A 122 -33.32 19.67 14.89
CA GLU A 122 -33.60 19.05 13.58
C GLU A 122 -35.04 19.29 13.13
N ALA A 123 -36.01 19.27 14.04
CA ALA A 123 -37.42 19.45 13.71
C ALA A 123 -37.71 20.86 13.19
N LYS A 124 -37.01 21.88 13.71
CA LYS A 124 -37.08 23.27 13.25
C LYS A 124 -36.45 23.43 11.86
N PHE A 125 -35.28 22.83 11.65
CA PHE A 125 -34.52 23.00 10.40
C PHE A 125 -35.02 22.10 9.26
N ARG A 126 -35.78 21.05 9.58
CA ARG A 126 -36.37 20.11 8.61
C ARG A 126 -37.86 19.88 8.91
N PRO A 127 -38.73 20.87 8.66
CA PRO A 127 -40.16 20.77 8.95
C PRO A 127 -40.78 19.53 8.26
N GLY A 128 -41.55 18.75 9.01
CA GLY A 128 -42.16 17.52 8.50
C GLY A 128 -41.24 16.29 8.43
N HIS A 129 -39.92 16.44 8.59
CA HIS A 129 -38.96 15.32 8.55
C HIS A 129 -39.36 14.18 9.50
N PHE A 130 -39.62 14.51 10.77
CA PHE A 130 -39.97 13.50 11.76
C PHE A 130 -41.35 12.88 11.55
N ASN A 131 -42.31 13.59 10.94
CA ASN A 131 -43.59 13.00 10.53
C ASN A 131 -43.36 11.87 9.52
N GLY A 132 -42.49 12.12 8.54
CA GLY A 132 -42.07 11.12 7.56
C GLY A 132 -41.34 9.93 8.21
N VAL A 133 -40.44 10.19 9.16
CA VAL A 133 -39.71 9.15 9.90
C VAL A 133 -40.64 8.27 10.70
N VAL A 134 -41.53 8.83 11.52
CA VAL A 134 -42.42 8.01 12.36
C VAL A 134 -43.46 7.27 11.53
N THR A 135 -43.95 7.87 10.44
CA THR A 135 -44.86 7.20 9.51
C THR A 135 -44.22 5.95 8.91
N VAL A 136 -42.99 6.05 8.39
CA VAL A 136 -42.30 4.90 7.81
C VAL A 136 -41.91 3.87 8.86
N VAL A 137 -41.42 4.29 10.03
CA VAL A 137 -40.98 3.37 11.08
C VAL A 137 -42.16 2.60 11.69
N ILE A 138 -43.31 3.24 11.92
CA ILE A 138 -44.55 2.55 12.34
C ILE A 138 -44.94 1.49 11.31
N LYS A 139 -44.91 1.84 10.02
CA LYS A 139 -45.24 0.91 8.96
C LYS A 139 -44.25 -0.28 8.94
N LEU A 140 -42.95 -0.02 9.06
CA LEU A 140 -41.92 -1.06 9.14
C LEU A 140 -42.09 -1.94 10.39
N PHE A 141 -42.39 -1.36 11.56
CA PHE A 141 -42.64 -2.11 12.79
C PHE A 141 -43.87 -3.01 12.67
N ASN A 142 -44.93 -2.57 12.00
CA ASN A 142 -46.10 -3.41 11.74
C ASN A 142 -45.82 -4.54 10.73
N ILE A 143 -44.97 -4.31 9.73
CA ILE A 143 -44.60 -5.32 8.72
C ILE A 143 -43.64 -6.36 9.31
N VAL A 144 -42.55 -5.91 9.93
CA VAL A 144 -41.48 -6.77 10.43
C VAL A 144 -41.83 -7.36 11.80
N ALA A 145 -42.60 -6.63 12.61
CA ALA A 145 -42.99 -6.97 13.97
C ALA A 145 -41.84 -7.52 14.84
N PRO A 146 -40.78 -6.72 15.04
CA PRO A 146 -39.59 -7.16 15.75
C PRO A 146 -39.79 -7.18 17.27
N ALA A 147 -39.00 -8.00 17.98
CA ALA A 147 -38.92 -7.93 19.44
C ALA A 147 -37.99 -6.78 19.88
N ILE A 148 -36.97 -6.50 19.07
CA ILE A 148 -35.94 -5.50 19.34
C ILE A 148 -35.70 -4.70 18.07
N ALA A 149 -35.57 -3.38 18.18
CA ALA A 149 -35.09 -2.54 17.10
C ALA A 149 -33.87 -1.73 17.53
N VAL A 150 -32.83 -1.68 16.68
CA VAL A 150 -31.55 -1.04 16.99
C VAL A 150 -31.42 0.25 16.17
N PHE A 151 -31.13 1.35 16.86
CA PHE A 151 -30.93 2.67 16.25
C PHE A 151 -29.63 3.29 16.74
N GLY A 152 -28.92 3.99 15.86
CA GLY A 152 -27.68 4.68 16.21
C GLY A 152 -27.92 5.96 17.02
N GLN A 153 -27.05 6.24 17.99
CA GLN A 153 -27.07 7.48 18.80
C GLN A 153 -26.74 8.73 17.99
N LYS A 154 -26.15 8.60 16.80
CA LYS A 154 -25.77 9.73 15.95
C LYS A 154 -26.97 10.64 15.64
N ASP A 155 -28.11 10.05 15.36
CA ASP A 155 -29.37 10.77 15.11
C ASP A 155 -30.14 10.89 16.45
N ALA A 156 -29.57 11.62 17.42
CA ALA A 156 -30.07 11.66 18.81
C ALA A 156 -31.55 12.07 18.93
N GLN A 157 -31.98 13.11 18.20
CA GLN A 157 -33.39 13.54 18.21
C GLN A 157 -34.31 12.47 17.59
N GLN A 158 -33.86 11.78 16.53
CA GLN A 158 -34.61 10.67 15.95
C GLN A 158 -34.77 9.53 16.96
N LEU A 159 -33.69 9.14 17.63
CA LEU A 159 -33.71 8.09 18.65
C LEU A 159 -34.70 8.43 19.78
N TRP A 160 -34.72 9.68 20.24
CA TRP A 160 -35.69 10.17 21.22
C TRP A 160 -37.12 10.07 20.70
N VAL A 161 -37.38 10.55 19.47
CA VAL A 161 -38.70 10.48 18.81
C VAL A 161 -39.18 9.03 18.71
N ILE A 162 -38.31 8.10 18.30
CA ILE A 162 -38.66 6.68 18.19
C ILE A 162 -38.96 6.07 19.56
N LYS A 163 -38.15 6.35 20.59
CA LYS A 163 -38.44 5.89 21.97
C LYS A 163 -39.79 6.42 22.47
N LYS A 164 -40.07 7.71 22.22
CA LYS A 164 -41.34 8.36 22.57
C LYS A 164 -42.53 7.75 21.83
N MET A 165 -42.41 7.57 20.52
CA MET A 165 -43.41 6.91 19.67
C MET A 165 -43.69 5.47 20.10
N VAL A 166 -42.66 4.66 20.39
CA VAL A 166 -42.83 3.29 20.90
C VAL A 166 -43.64 3.28 22.19
N LYS A 167 -43.34 4.20 23.11
CA LYS A 167 -44.08 4.36 24.36
C LYS A 167 -45.53 4.80 24.13
N ASP A 168 -45.74 5.83 23.32
CA ASP A 168 -47.07 6.44 23.11
C ASP A 168 -48.04 5.49 22.37
N PHE A 169 -47.53 4.71 21.42
CA PHE A 169 -48.32 3.70 20.69
C PHE A 169 -48.34 2.33 21.37
N ASN A 170 -47.73 2.18 22.55
CA ASN A 170 -47.64 0.92 23.31
C ASN A 170 -47.08 -0.24 22.48
N PHE A 171 -46.05 0.02 21.67
CA PHE A 171 -45.38 -1.03 20.91
C PHE A 171 -44.63 -1.96 21.88
N ASP A 172 -44.85 -3.26 21.75
CA ASP A 172 -44.06 -4.30 22.43
C ASP A 172 -42.71 -4.52 21.74
N ILE A 173 -41.91 -3.46 21.65
CA ILE A 173 -40.62 -3.44 20.96
C ILE A 173 -39.60 -2.77 21.87
N ARG A 174 -38.51 -3.47 22.18
CA ARG A 174 -37.39 -2.87 22.92
C ARG A 174 -36.46 -2.11 21.98
N ILE A 175 -36.30 -0.81 22.20
CA ILE A 175 -35.34 0.02 21.47
C ILE A 175 -33.95 -0.09 22.10
N ILE A 176 -32.95 -0.48 21.31
CA ILE A 176 -31.53 -0.47 21.71
C ILE A 176 -30.82 0.68 21.02
N SER A 177 -30.16 1.51 21.83
CA SER A 177 -29.32 2.62 21.38
C SER A 177 -27.90 2.12 21.16
N ALA A 178 -27.38 2.27 19.94
CA ALA A 178 -26.01 1.86 19.62
C ALA A 178 -25.06 3.09 19.54
N PRO A 179 -23.81 2.97 20.01
CA PRO A 179 -22.83 4.06 20.00
C PRO A 179 -22.56 4.67 18.62
N ILE A 180 -22.13 5.92 18.60
CA ILE A 180 -21.68 6.59 17.38
C ILE A 180 -20.35 5.99 16.93
N ILE A 181 -20.32 5.45 15.71
CA ILE A 181 -19.07 5.04 15.06
C ILE A 181 -18.47 6.25 14.35
N ARG A 182 -17.18 6.50 14.60
CA ARG A 182 -16.42 7.63 14.07
C ARG A 182 -15.29 7.14 13.17
N ASP A 183 -14.93 7.94 12.18
CA ASP A 183 -13.68 7.79 11.43
C ASP A 183 -12.46 7.98 12.36
N THR A 184 -11.26 7.65 11.89
CA THR A 184 -10.01 7.74 12.66
C THR A 184 -9.69 9.15 13.16
N ASP A 185 -10.20 10.17 12.48
CA ASP A 185 -10.06 11.59 12.81
C ASP A 185 -11.20 12.15 13.69
N GLY A 186 -12.14 11.30 14.11
CA GLY A 186 -13.23 11.64 15.02
C GLY A 186 -14.52 12.09 14.36
N LEU A 187 -14.57 12.28 13.03
CA LEU A 187 -15.83 12.61 12.35
C LEU A 187 -16.83 11.46 12.48
N ALA A 188 -18.07 11.74 12.86
CA ALA A 188 -19.13 10.73 12.87
C ALA A 188 -19.38 10.16 11.46
N MET A 189 -19.44 8.83 11.35
CA MET A 189 -19.71 8.18 10.07
C MET A 189 -21.13 8.48 9.57
N SER A 190 -21.23 8.79 8.27
CA SER A 190 -22.48 9.11 7.60
C SER A 190 -22.37 8.78 6.12
N SER A 191 -23.44 8.25 5.52
CA SER A 191 -23.54 8.10 4.06
C SER A 191 -23.31 9.43 3.32
N ARG A 192 -23.65 10.57 3.94
CA ARG A 192 -23.44 11.91 3.37
C ARG A 192 -21.97 12.34 3.34
N ASN A 193 -21.07 11.69 4.07
CA ASN A 193 -19.64 12.06 4.08
C ASN A 193 -19.01 11.87 2.69
N VAL A 194 -19.56 10.99 1.85
CA VAL A 194 -19.09 10.75 0.47
C VAL A 194 -19.19 11.98 -0.44
N PHE A 195 -20.08 12.92 -0.11
CA PHE A 195 -20.28 14.13 -0.92
C PHE A 195 -19.32 15.26 -0.55
N LEU A 196 -18.61 15.15 0.58
CA LEU A 196 -17.69 16.17 1.03
C LEU A 196 -16.48 16.21 0.09
N SER A 197 -16.13 17.39 -0.39
CA SER A 197 -14.81 17.59 -0.99
C SER A 197 -13.71 17.40 0.06
N SER A 198 -12.47 17.21 -0.36
CA SER A 198 -11.32 17.11 0.56
C SER A 198 -11.27 18.28 1.57
N LYS A 199 -11.51 19.51 1.10
CA LYS A 199 -11.55 20.72 1.95
C LYS A 199 -12.73 20.71 2.92
N GLN A 200 -13.90 20.30 2.46
CA GLN A 200 -15.09 20.20 3.32
C GLN A 200 -14.93 19.11 4.38
N ARG A 201 -14.31 17.97 4.04
CA ARG A 201 -14.07 16.86 4.96
C ARG A 201 -13.17 17.25 6.12
N THR A 202 -12.19 18.11 5.87
CA THR A 202 -11.35 18.78 6.87
C THR A 202 -12.16 19.72 7.75
N HIS A 203 -12.91 20.64 7.15
CA HIS A 203 -13.71 21.60 7.90
C HIS A 203 -14.79 20.90 8.75
N ALA A 204 -15.28 19.73 8.32
CA ALA A 204 -16.19 18.90 9.10
C ALA A 204 -15.59 18.46 10.46
N LEU A 205 -14.26 18.39 10.60
CA LEU A 205 -13.60 18.06 11.87
C LEU A 205 -13.81 19.13 12.95
N LEU A 206 -14.16 20.36 12.57
CA LEU A 206 -14.53 21.40 13.51
C LEU A 206 -15.73 20.98 14.38
N ILE A 207 -16.64 20.17 13.83
CA ILE A 207 -17.78 19.59 14.57
C ILE A 207 -17.26 18.77 15.75
N TYR A 208 -16.34 17.84 15.52
CA TYR A 208 -15.76 16.99 16.56
C TYR A 208 -14.88 17.78 17.54
N LYS A 209 -14.17 18.80 17.08
CA LYS A 209 -13.39 19.72 17.93
C LYS A 209 -14.31 20.44 18.92
N ILE A 210 -15.44 20.99 18.46
CA ILE A 210 -16.42 21.66 19.31
C ILE A 210 -16.98 20.70 20.36
N LEU A 211 -17.35 19.47 19.97
CA LEU A 211 -17.82 18.45 20.91
C LEU A 211 -16.78 18.14 21.99
N SER A 212 -15.53 17.95 21.58
CA SER A 212 -14.41 17.65 22.49
C SER A 212 -14.15 18.78 23.48
N CYS A 213 -14.19 20.04 23.02
CA CYS A 213 -14.08 21.20 23.90
C CYS A 213 -15.25 21.27 24.89
N GLY A 214 -16.47 20.90 24.49
CA GLY A 214 -17.62 20.86 25.39
C GLY A 214 -17.42 19.88 26.55
N ILE A 215 -16.89 18.69 26.25
CA ILE A 215 -16.51 17.70 27.27
C ILE A 215 -15.41 18.27 28.18
N GLN A 216 -14.40 18.94 27.63
CA GLN A 216 -13.32 19.54 28.43
C GLN A 216 -13.82 20.61 29.40
N ILE A 217 -14.64 21.54 28.93
CA ILE A 217 -15.20 22.62 29.76
C ILE A 217 -16.01 22.04 30.92
N VAL A 218 -16.83 21.03 30.65
CA VAL A 218 -17.64 20.37 31.70
C VAL A 218 -16.77 19.54 32.64
N THR A 219 -15.78 18.79 32.14
CA THR A 219 -14.87 18.04 33.01
C THR A 219 -14.02 18.95 33.91
N GLN A 220 -13.74 20.19 33.49
CA GLN A 220 -13.09 21.23 34.30
C GLN A 220 -13.99 21.88 35.37
N GLY A 221 -15.29 21.56 35.39
CA GLY A 221 -16.19 21.94 36.47
C GLY A 221 -17.29 22.93 36.09
N GLU A 222 -17.30 23.46 34.86
CA GLU A 222 -18.39 24.31 34.41
C GLU A 222 -19.69 23.49 34.25
N ARG A 223 -20.81 24.06 34.70
CA ARG A 223 -22.14 23.42 34.69
C ARG A 223 -23.24 24.32 34.16
N ASN A 224 -22.94 25.58 33.85
CA ASN A 224 -23.90 26.50 33.29
C ASN A 224 -23.96 26.30 31.75
N PRO A 225 -25.10 25.81 31.20
CA PRO A 225 -25.22 25.54 29.77
C PRO A 225 -25.02 26.79 28.91
N THR A 226 -25.41 27.97 29.39
CA THR A 226 -25.22 29.24 28.66
C THR A 226 -23.74 29.56 28.49
N VAL A 227 -22.96 29.45 29.57
CA VAL A 227 -21.51 29.71 29.55
C VAL A 227 -20.79 28.74 28.61
N ILE A 228 -21.20 27.46 28.65
CA ILE A 228 -20.62 26.41 27.79
C ILE A 228 -20.92 26.73 26.32
N ILE A 229 -22.18 27.02 25.98
CA ILE A 229 -22.57 27.35 24.60
C ILE A 229 -21.84 28.60 24.09
N GLU A 230 -21.73 29.66 24.90
CA GLU A 230 -21.00 30.88 24.54
C GLU A 230 -19.51 30.60 24.26
N ALA A 231 -18.87 29.75 25.07
CA ALA A 231 -17.49 29.34 24.85
C ALA A 231 -17.32 28.53 23.55
N LEU A 232 -18.24 27.62 23.26
CA LEU A 232 -18.22 26.81 22.04
C LEU A 232 -18.51 27.63 20.78
N GLN A 233 -19.35 28.66 20.89
CA GLN A 233 -19.63 29.58 19.79
C GLN A 233 -18.39 30.39 19.40
N LYS A 234 -17.52 30.77 20.34
CA LYS A 234 -16.26 31.47 20.01
C LYS A 234 -15.32 30.62 19.14
N ILE A 235 -15.31 29.30 19.35
CA ILE A 235 -14.49 28.36 18.55
C ILE A 235 -14.93 28.35 17.07
N LYS A 236 -16.23 28.55 16.83
CA LYS A 236 -16.76 28.68 15.46
C LYS A 236 -16.21 29.95 14.78
N ASP A 237 -16.05 31.05 15.53
CA ASP A 237 -15.63 32.35 14.98
C ASP A 237 -14.11 32.42 14.69
N GLU A 238 -13.30 31.49 15.24
CA GLU A 238 -11.86 31.39 14.98
C GLU A 238 -11.52 30.92 13.56
N VAL A 239 -12.48 30.34 12.82
CA VAL A 239 -12.25 29.84 11.46
C VAL A 239 -12.64 30.90 10.45
N SER A 240 -11.63 31.55 9.85
CA SER A 240 -11.78 32.67 8.92
C SER A 240 -12.34 32.30 7.53
N ASP A 241 -12.51 31.02 7.23
CA ASP A 241 -12.95 30.54 5.91
C ASP A 241 -14.42 30.09 5.94
N ASN A 242 -15.30 30.92 5.35
CA ASN A 242 -16.77 30.84 5.39
C ASN A 242 -17.38 29.65 4.62
N ASP A 243 -16.86 28.42 4.75
CA ASP A 243 -17.36 27.26 3.98
C ASP A 243 -18.29 26.33 4.77
N ILE A 244 -18.34 26.46 6.10
CA ILE A 244 -19.20 25.70 7.01
C ILE A 244 -20.07 26.65 7.85
N TYR A 245 -21.36 26.37 7.91
CA TYR A 245 -22.36 27.13 8.66
C TYR A 245 -23.00 26.24 9.70
N PHE A 246 -22.93 26.62 10.98
CA PHE A 246 -23.58 25.86 12.05
C PHE A 246 -25.05 26.28 12.15
N ASP A 247 -25.96 25.34 11.87
CA ASP A 247 -27.40 25.53 12.05
C ASP A 247 -27.74 25.63 13.54
N TYR A 248 -27.11 24.78 14.36
CA TYR A 248 -27.18 24.89 15.82
C TYR A 248 -25.98 24.23 16.52
N ILE A 249 -25.70 24.73 17.72
CA ILE A 249 -24.93 24.06 18.79
C ILE A 249 -25.84 24.17 20.02
N GLY A 250 -26.24 23.05 20.61
CA GLY A 250 -27.23 23.01 21.69
C GLY A 250 -26.90 21.98 22.75
N ILE A 251 -27.42 22.19 23.96
CA ILE A 251 -27.34 21.20 25.05
C ILE A 251 -28.77 20.79 25.37
N VAL A 252 -29.00 19.48 25.43
CA VAL A 252 -30.32 18.90 25.75
C VAL A 252 -30.20 17.83 26.82
N GLU A 253 -31.23 17.67 27.62
CA GLU A 253 -31.40 16.51 28.49
C GLU A 253 -31.75 15.27 27.65
N GLU A 254 -31.11 14.12 27.93
CA GLU A 254 -31.26 12.91 27.11
C GLU A 254 -32.72 12.37 27.14
N GLU A 255 -33.36 12.38 28.31
CA GLU A 255 -34.67 11.75 28.50
C GLU A 255 -35.82 12.59 27.92
N THR A 256 -35.73 13.91 28.05
CA THR A 256 -36.80 14.86 27.67
C THR A 256 -36.54 15.54 26.33
N PHE A 257 -35.29 15.54 25.86
CA PHE A 257 -34.81 16.32 24.72
C PHE A 257 -35.10 17.83 24.83
N SER A 258 -35.25 18.34 26.06
CA SER A 258 -35.40 19.77 26.36
C SER A 258 -34.07 20.41 26.76
N GLU A 259 -33.96 21.72 26.54
CA GLU A 259 -32.84 22.51 27.05
C GLU A 259 -32.82 22.48 28.59
N PRO A 260 -31.66 22.27 29.25
CA PRO A 260 -31.57 22.25 30.70
C PRO A 260 -32.01 23.59 31.29
N ALA A 261 -32.91 23.56 32.28
CA ALA A 261 -33.46 24.78 32.89
C ALA A 261 -32.45 25.55 33.76
N SER A 262 -31.37 24.90 34.22
CA SER A 262 -30.35 25.52 35.09
C SER A 262 -29.01 24.76 35.00
N ILE A 263 -28.40 24.44 36.14
CA ILE A 263 -27.16 23.66 36.26
C ILE A 263 -27.38 22.31 35.59
N LEU A 264 -26.61 22.03 34.53
CA LEU A 264 -26.73 20.77 33.81
C LEU A 264 -26.19 19.61 34.64
N ASN A 265 -26.84 18.44 34.52
CA ASN A 265 -26.28 17.17 34.96
C ASN A 265 -25.49 16.56 33.80
N PRO A 266 -24.14 16.48 33.86
CA PRO A 266 -23.32 15.99 32.74
C PRO A 266 -23.67 14.57 32.29
N ASP A 267 -24.20 13.73 33.20
CA ASP A 267 -24.53 12.32 32.91
C ASP A 267 -25.84 12.14 32.17
N ALA A 268 -26.71 13.14 32.22
CA ALA A 268 -28.03 13.10 31.62
C ALA A 268 -28.19 14.15 30.51
N THR A 269 -27.07 14.72 30.04
CA THR A 269 -27.10 15.79 29.03
C THR A 269 -26.18 15.51 27.86
N LEU A 270 -26.70 15.84 26.68
CA LEU A 270 -26.04 15.72 25.39
C LEU A 270 -25.71 17.11 24.85
N LEU A 271 -24.49 17.27 24.34
CA LEU A 271 -24.14 18.35 23.43
C LEU A 271 -24.46 17.87 22.01
N ILE A 272 -25.29 18.63 21.29
CA ILE A 272 -25.76 18.33 19.93
C ILE A 272 -25.33 19.44 18.98
N ILE A 273 -25.00 19.07 17.74
CA ILE A 273 -24.50 20.00 16.74
C ILE A 273 -24.95 19.62 15.34
N ALA A 274 -25.31 20.64 14.54
CA ALA A 274 -25.55 20.49 13.12
C ALA A 274 -24.85 21.58 12.33
N ALA A 275 -24.21 21.19 11.24
CA ALA A 275 -23.49 22.10 10.35
C ALA A 275 -23.78 21.79 8.88
N ARG A 276 -23.77 22.82 8.05
CA ARG A 276 -24.08 22.78 6.63
C ARG A 276 -22.96 23.44 5.82
N PHE A 277 -22.58 22.82 4.70
CA PHE A 277 -21.66 23.39 3.74
C PHE A 277 -22.40 24.19 2.66
N LYS A 278 -21.67 25.03 1.91
CA LYS A 278 -22.24 25.86 0.82
C LYS A 278 -22.98 25.07 -0.27
N ASN A 279 -22.63 23.81 -0.47
CA ASN A 279 -23.28 22.91 -1.43
C ASN A 279 -24.44 22.10 -0.80
N ASP A 280 -25.01 22.60 0.30
CA ASP A 280 -26.14 22.04 1.05
C ASP A 280 -25.91 20.69 1.73
N ILE A 281 -24.67 20.17 1.72
CA ILE A 281 -24.33 18.98 2.53
C ILE A 281 -24.46 19.34 4.00
N ARG A 282 -25.36 18.65 4.70
CA ARG A 282 -25.65 18.87 6.12
C ARG A 282 -25.23 17.67 6.96
N LEU A 283 -24.40 17.93 7.97
CA LEU A 283 -23.88 16.96 8.92
C LEU A 283 -24.45 17.23 10.32
N ILE A 284 -24.59 16.17 11.10
CA ILE A 284 -25.01 16.24 12.50
C ILE A 284 -24.09 15.35 13.34
N ASP A 285 -23.90 15.72 14.60
CA ASP A 285 -23.13 14.95 15.57
C ASP A 285 -23.62 15.26 17.00
N ASN A 286 -23.25 14.43 17.96
CA ASN A 286 -23.53 14.65 19.38
C ASN A 286 -22.59 13.85 20.30
N CYS A 287 -22.53 14.24 21.57
CA CYS A 287 -21.86 13.48 22.64
C CYS A 287 -22.46 13.77 24.02
N PHE A 288 -22.29 12.85 24.96
CA PHE A 288 -22.53 13.13 26.38
C PHE A 288 -21.46 14.08 26.94
N LEU A 289 -21.88 14.99 27.83
CA LEU A 289 -20.98 15.97 28.44
C LEU A 289 -20.14 15.41 29.60
N SER A 290 -20.50 14.25 30.16
CA SER A 290 -19.78 13.62 31.28
C SER A 290 -18.42 13.01 30.92
N GLY A 291 -18.21 12.62 29.65
CA GLY A 291 -16.97 11.96 29.21
C GLY A 291 -16.68 10.58 29.84
N ARG A 292 -17.68 9.91 30.46
CA ARG A 292 -17.50 8.67 31.24
C ARG A 292 -17.69 7.39 30.42
N ASP A 293 -16.61 6.88 29.83
CA ASP A 293 -16.67 5.74 28.89
C ASP A 293 -17.16 4.42 29.53
N PHE A 294 -16.84 4.12 30.81
CA PHE A 294 -17.27 2.87 31.47
C PHE A 294 -18.79 2.78 31.70
N HIS A 295 -19.40 3.85 32.20
CA HIS A 295 -20.85 3.87 32.41
C HIS A 295 -21.62 3.87 31.07
N HIS A 296 -21.10 4.54 30.04
CA HIS A 296 -21.66 4.48 28.69
C HIS A 296 -21.53 3.09 28.06
N ALA A 297 -20.48 2.33 28.41
CA ALA A 297 -20.34 0.92 28.05
C ALA A 297 -21.27 -0.02 28.88
N GLY A 298 -22.09 0.53 29.78
CA GLY A 298 -23.06 -0.21 30.57
C GLY A 298 -22.55 -0.72 31.92
N VAL A 299 -21.33 -0.35 32.33
CA VAL A 299 -20.79 -0.72 33.65
C VAL A 299 -21.48 0.10 34.73
N ARG A 300 -22.15 -0.58 35.67
CA ARG A 300 -22.99 0.07 36.69
C ARG A 300 -22.30 0.29 38.03
N ASP A 301 -21.24 -0.48 38.30
CA ASP A 301 -20.51 -0.49 39.57
C ASP A 301 -19.01 -0.41 39.26
N VAL A 302 -18.37 0.69 39.63
CA VAL A 302 -16.94 0.97 39.40
C VAL A 302 -16.36 1.51 40.69
N LEU A 303 -15.15 1.06 41.05
CA LEU A 303 -14.41 1.57 42.20
C LEU A 303 -12.94 1.78 41.80
N GLY A 304 -12.45 3.01 41.90
CA GLY A 304 -11.02 3.29 41.80
C GLY A 304 -10.31 2.97 43.11
N VAL A 305 -9.09 2.44 43.02
CA VAL A 305 -8.26 2.08 44.18
C VAL A 305 -6.84 2.54 43.91
N ASP A 306 -6.35 3.49 44.70
CA ASP A 306 -4.96 3.98 44.61
C ASP A 306 -4.57 4.73 45.89
N GLY A 307 -3.35 5.23 45.97
CA GLY A 307 -2.87 5.99 47.11
C GLY A 307 -3.31 7.46 47.14
N SER A 308 -3.00 8.10 48.26
CA SER A 308 -3.41 9.48 48.58
C SER A 308 -2.77 10.55 47.69
N TRP A 309 -1.74 10.18 46.92
CA TRP A 309 -0.96 11.10 46.08
C TRP A 309 -1.61 11.41 44.73
N ILE A 310 -2.65 10.67 44.32
CA ILE A 310 -3.34 10.93 43.05
C ILE A 310 -4.23 12.17 43.15
N ASP A 311 -4.10 13.05 42.16
CA ASP A 311 -5.02 14.18 42.00
C ASP A 311 -6.42 13.66 41.62
N ARG A 312 -7.34 13.72 42.59
CA ARG A 312 -8.72 13.28 42.44
C ARG A 312 -9.49 14.02 41.36
N SER A 313 -9.04 15.22 40.94
CA SER A 313 -9.68 15.96 39.86
C SER A 313 -9.55 15.24 38.51
N LEU A 314 -8.42 14.55 38.27
CA LEU A 314 -8.15 13.80 37.05
C LEU A 314 -9.04 12.56 36.91
N LEU A 315 -9.46 11.99 38.05
CA LEU A 315 -10.29 10.79 38.10
C LEU A 315 -11.78 11.07 37.85
N ARG A 316 -12.23 12.33 37.92
CA ARG A 316 -13.64 12.72 37.74
C ARG A 316 -14.21 12.40 36.35
N LYS A 317 -13.34 12.17 35.36
CA LYS A 317 -13.71 11.69 34.02
C LYS A 317 -14.13 10.21 34.01
N TYR A 318 -13.74 9.44 35.02
CA TYR A 318 -13.92 7.99 35.07
C TYR A 318 -14.74 7.50 36.26
N LEU A 319 -14.69 8.19 37.40
CA LEU A 319 -15.28 7.79 38.67
C LEU A 319 -16.22 8.87 39.24
N ARG A 320 -17.30 8.45 39.91
CA ARG A 320 -18.19 9.34 40.68
C ARG A 320 -17.58 9.69 42.03
N GLU A 321 -18.16 10.71 42.66
CA GLU A 321 -17.84 11.03 44.04
C GLU A 321 -18.23 9.86 44.96
N GLY A 322 -17.26 9.36 45.75
CA GLY A 322 -17.40 8.16 46.57
C GLY A 322 -16.98 6.84 45.89
N GLU A 323 -16.71 6.84 44.58
CA GLU A 323 -16.20 5.66 43.84
C GLU A 323 -14.66 5.60 43.83
N PHE A 324 -14.02 6.03 44.92
CA PHE A 324 -12.57 5.94 45.09
C PHE A 324 -12.21 5.49 46.51
N TYR A 325 -11.36 4.47 46.61
CA TYR A 325 -10.88 3.91 47.86
C TYR A 325 -9.37 4.13 47.99
N GLU A 326 -9.00 4.98 48.94
CA GLU A 326 -7.60 5.33 49.18
C GLU A 326 -6.90 4.25 49.99
N VAL A 327 -5.78 3.71 49.47
CA VAL A 327 -5.04 2.62 50.13
C VAL A 327 -3.54 2.70 49.83
N ASP A 328 -2.74 2.19 50.76
CA ASP A 328 -1.31 1.96 50.55
C ASP A 328 -1.11 0.64 49.76
N LEU A 329 -0.67 0.77 48.50
CA LEU A 329 -0.51 -0.36 47.57
C LEU A 329 0.65 -1.31 47.97
N GLU A 330 1.54 -0.90 48.88
CA GLU A 330 2.58 -1.77 49.45
C GLU A 330 2.02 -2.74 50.52
N LYS A 331 0.77 -2.52 50.94
CA LYS A 331 0.04 -3.36 51.90
C LYS A 331 -1.07 -4.16 51.22
N GLU A 332 -1.49 -5.24 51.87
CA GLU A 332 -2.60 -6.06 51.38
C GLU A 332 -3.91 -5.27 51.37
N ILE A 333 -4.53 -5.12 50.18
CA ILE A 333 -5.82 -4.46 50.01
C ILE A 333 -6.92 -5.43 50.44
N LYS A 334 -7.67 -5.07 51.48
CA LYS A 334 -8.79 -5.86 51.99
C LYS A 334 -10.12 -5.18 51.69
N MET A 335 -11.02 -5.90 51.02
CA MET A 335 -12.38 -5.46 50.76
C MET A 335 -13.37 -6.57 51.14
N GLU A 336 -14.57 -6.19 51.56
CA GLU A 336 -15.63 -7.12 51.94
C GLU A 336 -16.32 -7.79 50.74
N ARG A 337 -15.98 -7.35 49.51
CA ARG A 337 -16.59 -7.80 48.27
C ARG A 337 -15.55 -8.04 47.18
N LYS A 338 -15.95 -8.82 46.17
CA LYS A 338 -15.20 -9.04 44.93
C LYS A 338 -15.85 -8.32 43.75
N PHE A 339 -15.06 -8.11 42.70
CA PHE A 339 -15.44 -7.52 41.43
C PHE A 339 -15.39 -8.56 40.31
N ASP A 340 -16.25 -8.39 39.31
CA ASP A 340 -16.27 -9.26 38.12
C ASP A 340 -15.01 -9.09 37.25
N LEU A 341 -14.37 -7.92 37.33
CA LEU A 341 -13.15 -7.56 36.60
C LEU A 341 -12.29 -6.62 37.44
N VAL A 342 -11.00 -6.92 37.54
CA VAL A 342 -9.99 -6.07 38.18
C VAL A 342 -9.05 -5.51 37.12
N LEU A 343 -8.73 -4.21 37.16
CA LEU A 343 -7.81 -3.56 36.24
C LEU A 343 -6.60 -3.02 37.01
N SER A 344 -5.39 -3.37 36.58
CA SER A 344 -4.13 -2.81 37.09
C SER A 344 -3.21 -2.55 35.90
N LEU A 345 -3.09 -1.28 35.50
CA LEU A 345 -2.42 -0.89 34.26
C LEU A 345 -1.26 0.08 34.55
N GLU A 346 -0.02 -0.36 34.30
CA GLU A 346 1.22 0.39 34.54
C GLU A 346 1.32 0.91 35.99
N VAL A 347 1.03 0.03 36.96
CA VAL A 347 1.10 0.33 38.40
C VAL A 347 2.29 -0.35 39.07
N ALA A 348 2.54 -1.62 38.73
CA ALA A 348 3.43 -2.49 39.50
C ALA A 348 4.92 -2.14 39.33
N GLU A 349 5.30 -1.48 38.23
CA GLU A 349 6.64 -0.97 37.95
C GLU A 349 7.09 0.18 38.86
N HIS A 350 6.13 0.83 39.53
CA HIS A 350 6.38 1.92 40.48
C HIS A 350 6.56 1.43 41.92
N LEU A 351 6.23 0.16 42.20
CA LEU A 351 6.40 -0.46 43.51
C LEU A 351 7.75 -1.18 43.56
N ASP A 352 8.42 -1.11 44.71
CA ASP A 352 9.66 -1.88 44.91
C ASP A 352 9.40 -3.38 44.71
N GLU A 353 10.36 -4.09 44.11
CA GLU A 353 10.26 -5.52 43.79
C GLU A 353 9.83 -6.36 45.01
N GLN A 354 10.24 -5.96 46.23
CA GLN A 354 9.88 -6.66 47.47
C GLN A 354 8.37 -6.69 47.75
N PHE A 355 7.60 -5.73 47.22
CA PHE A 355 6.16 -5.64 47.41
C PHE A 355 5.34 -6.34 46.31
N ALA A 356 5.98 -6.83 45.24
CA ALA A 356 5.31 -7.46 44.10
C ALA A 356 4.36 -8.60 44.51
N SER A 357 4.78 -9.45 45.45
CA SER A 357 3.95 -10.56 45.94
C SER A 357 2.75 -10.09 46.76
N VAL A 358 2.89 -9.02 47.55
CA VAL A 358 1.80 -8.45 48.36
C VAL A 358 0.78 -7.77 47.45
N PHE A 359 1.26 -7.07 46.43
CA PHE A 359 0.40 -6.41 45.44
C PHE A 359 -0.39 -7.44 44.61
N VAL A 360 0.27 -8.48 44.10
CA VAL A 360 -0.41 -9.58 43.38
C VAL A 360 -1.46 -10.26 44.26
N LYS A 361 -1.14 -10.52 45.54
CA LYS A 361 -2.09 -11.07 46.51
C LYS A 361 -3.33 -10.18 46.65
N SER A 362 -3.15 -8.87 46.65
CA SER A 362 -4.24 -7.90 46.70
C SER A 362 -5.14 -8.01 45.47
N LEU A 363 -4.57 -8.02 44.25
CA LEU A 363 -5.33 -8.11 43.01
C LEU A 363 -6.19 -9.39 42.93
N VAL A 364 -5.62 -10.54 43.27
CA VAL A 364 -6.35 -11.82 43.24
C VAL A 364 -7.41 -11.93 44.34
N SER A 365 -7.29 -11.16 45.42
CA SER A 365 -8.34 -11.08 46.45
C SER A 365 -9.57 -10.30 45.96
N LEU A 366 -9.38 -9.38 45.02
CA LEU A 366 -10.43 -8.49 44.51
C LEU A 366 -11.26 -9.10 43.39
N GLY A 367 -10.76 -10.09 42.65
CA GLY A 367 -11.52 -10.71 41.56
C GLY A 367 -10.87 -11.94 40.94
N ASP A 368 -11.66 -12.68 40.17
CA ASP A 368 -11.22 -13.93 39.53
C ASP A 368 -10.66 -13.70 38.10
N VAL A 369 -10.85 -12.50 37.54
CA VAL A 369 -10.30 -12.04 36.26
C VAL A 369 -9.65 -10.67 36.43
N ILE A 370 -8.41 -10.54 35.96
CA ILE A 370 -7.56 -9.37 36.15
C ILE A 370 -6.98 -8.98 34.78
N VAL A 371 -7.04 -7.71 34.40
CA VAL A 371 -6.22 -7.16 33.31
C VAL A 371 -5.01 -6.49 33.96
N PHE A 372 -3.83 -6.95 33.57
CA PHE A 372 -2.57 -6.54 34.19
C PHE A 372 -1.61 -5.97 33.13
N SER A 373 -0.91 -4.89 33.46
CA SER A 373 0.16 -4.29 32.65
C SER A 373 1.25 -3.75 33.56
N ALA A 374 2.51 -3.99 33.23
CA ALA A 374 3.67 -3.40 33.89
C ALA A 374 4.87 -3.34 32.94
N ALA A 375 5.69 -2.30 33.06
CA ALA A 375 6.86 -2.07 32.22
C ALA A 375 7.87 -3.24 32.21
N ILE A 376 8.37 -3.57 31.01
CA ILE A 376 9.47 -4.54 30.81
C ILE A 376 10.85 -3.90 31.00
N PRO A 377 11.93 -4.69 31.23
CA PRO A 377 13.27 -4.13 31.41
C PRO A 377 13.71 -3.23 30.25
N PHE A 378 14.29 -2.09 30.60
CA PHE A 378 14.79 -1.04 29.70
C PHE A 378 13.70 -0.29 28.93
N GLN A 379 12.42 -0.46 29.24
CA GLN A 379 11.34 0.36 28.68
C GLN A 379 11.58 1.84 29.02
N GLY A 380 11.90 2.12 30.28
CA GLY A 380 12.00 3.46 30.84
C GLY A 380 10.63 4.07 31.09
N GLY A 381 10.61 5.16 31.86
CA GLY A 381 9.42 5.91 32.25
C GLY A 381 9.68 6.69 33.53
N GLN A 382 8.71 7.49 33.96
CA GLN A 382 8.86 8.31 35.16
C GLN A 382 8.72 7.44 36.40
N ASN A 383 9.73 7.40 37.26
CA ASN A 383 9.73 6.63 38.52
C ASN A 383 9.48 5.12 38.33
N HIS A 384 9.96 4.53 37.23
CA HIS A 384 10.00 3.08 37.10
C HIS A 384 11.15 2.54 37.95
N ILE A 385 10.85 1.65 38.89
CA ILE A 385 11.85 1.04 39.79
C ILE A 385 11.83 -0.49 39.74
N ASN A 386 10.78 -1.09 39.20
CA ASN A 386 10.59 -2.54 39.12
C ASN A 386 10.14 -2.98 37.71
N GLU A 387 10.98 -2.68 36.71
CA GLU A 387 10.76 -3.13 35.33
C GLU A 387 11.08 -4.62 35.20
N GLN A 388 10.07 -5.46 34.96
CA GLN A 388 10.20 -6.91 34.99
C GLN A 388 9.54 -7.57 33.79
N TRP A 389 10.10 -8.70 33.36
CA TRP A 389 9.52 -9.50 32.29
C TRP A 389 8.16 -10.07 32.67
N ILE A 390 7.28 -10.31 31.69
CA ILE A 390 5.96 -10.90 31.96
C ILE A 390 6.05 -12.26 32.64
N THR A 391 7.09 -13.06 32.35
CA THR A 391 7.30 -14.34 33.04
C THR A 391 7.53 -14.18 34.55
N TYR A 392 8.12 -13.07 35.00
CA TYR A 392 8.26 -12.79 36.44
C TYR A 392 6.88 -12.61 37.09
N TRP A 393 6.00 -11.82 36.47
CA TRP A 393 4.63 -11.61 36.97
C TRP A 393 3.79 -12.90 36.90
N GLU A 394 3.94 -13.70 35.84
CA GLU A 394 3.30 -15.01 35.68
C GLU A 394 3.62 -15.93 36.87
N GLU A 395 4.87 -15.99 37.32
CA GLU A 395 5.27 -16.76 38.51
C GLU A 395 4.58 -16.28 39.79
N LYS A 396 4.47 -14.96 39.98
CA LYS A 396 3.79 -14.39 41.16
C LYS A 396 2.30 -14.72 41.18
N PHE A 397 1.63 -14.63 40.03
CA PHE A 397 0.20 -14.99 39.93
C PHE A 397 -0.03 -16.49 40.07
N ALA A 398 0.86 -17.32 39.50
CA ALA A 398 0.79 -18.78 39.61
C ALA A 398 0.84 -19.26 41.07
N ALA A 399 1.59 -18.58 41.94
CA ALA A 399 1.65 -18.88 43.37
C ALA A 399 0.29 -18.78 44.09
N PHE A 400 -0.68 -18.05 43.52
CA PHE A 400 -2.05 -17.91 44.04
C PHE A 400 -3.10 -18.65 43.20
N GLY A 401 -2.68 -19.53 42.28
CA GLY A 401 -3.59 -20.34 41.47
C GLY A 401 -4.23 -19.59 40.31
N TYR A 402 -3.55 -18.58 39.75
CA TYR A 402 -3.97 -17.85 38.55
C TYR A 402 -3.04 -18.17 37.37
N GLU A 403 -3.58 -18.08 36.15
CA GLU A 403 -2.87 -18.34 34.89
C GLU A 403 -2.90 -17.09 34.01
N VAL A 404 -1.78 -16.85 33.31
CA VAL A 404 -1.64 -15.73 32.36
C VAL A 404 -2.17 -16.14 30.99
N HIS A 405 -3.02 -15.29 30.43
CA HIS A 405 -3.65 -15.41 29.13
C HIS A 405 -3.29 -14.19 28.27
N ASP A 406 -2.49 -14.42 27.23
CA ASP A 406 -2.05 -13.39 26.30
C ASP A 406 -3.07 -13.14 25.19
N VAL A 407 -4.26 -12.66 25.59
CA VAL A 407 -5.40 -12.45 24.68
C VAL A 407 -5.53 -11.01 24.21
N LEU A 408 -4.94 -10.06 24.94
CA LEU A 408 -5.05 -8.64 24.63
C LEU A 408 -3.96 -8.16 23.67
N ARG A 409 -2.68 -8.48 23.92
CA ARG A 409 -1.59 -8.01 23.04
C ARG A 409 -1.81 -8.36 21.57
N PRO A 410 -2.25 -9.58 21.19
CA PRO A 410 -2.56 -9.88 19.79
C PRO A 410 -3.68 -9.01 19.19
N LEU A 411 -4.64 -8.55 20.00
CA LEU A 411 -5.72 -7.67 19.56
C LEU A 411 -5.29 -6.20 19.48
N LEU A 412 -4.30 -5.81 20.28
CA LEU A 412 -3.84 -4.43 20.43
C LEU A 412 -2.58 -4.12 19.61
N TRP A 413 -1.79 -5.13 19.20
CA TRP A 413 -0.44 -4.95 18.63
C TRP A 413 -0.40 -4.01 17.42
N ASP A 414 -1.39 -4.11 16.53
CA ASP A 414 -1.46 -3.27 15.33
C ASP A 414 -2.46 -2.10 15.48
N ASN A 415 -3.04 -1.92 16.68
CA ASN A 415 -4.02 -0.87 16.92
C ASN A 415 -3.33 0.49 17.13
N LEU A 416 -3.31 1.33 16.10
CA LEU A 416 -2.68 2.66 16.14
C LEU A 416 -3.26 3.62 17.20
N LYS A 417 -4.45 3.34 17.74
CA LYS A 417 -5.07 4.15 18.80
C LYS A 417 -4.52 3.84 20.20
N VAL A 418 -3.75 2.76 20.35
CA VAL A 418 -3.18 2.31 21.63
C VAL A 418 -1.70 2.60 21.64
N PHE A 419 -1.21 3.24 22.71
CA PHE A 419 0.22 3.50 22.86
C PHE A 419 1.01 2.20 22.91
N TRP A 420 2.21 2.20 22.34
CA TRP A 420 2.99 0.97 22.15
C TRP A 420 3.35 0.26 23.45
N TRP A 421 3.50 0.97 24.57
CA TRP A 421 3.77 0.36 25.87
C TRP A 421 2.58 -0.49 26.37
N TYR A 422 1.35 -0.02 26.18
CA TYR A 422 0.16 -0.83 26.48
C TYR A 422 0.03 -2.06 25.57
N LYS A 423 0.39 -1.94 24.28
CA LYS A 423 0.44 -3.09 23.35
C LYS A 423 1.45 -4.15 23.81
N GLN A 424 2.57 -3.67 24.36
CA GLN A 424 3.71 -4.45 24.82
C GLN A 424 3.42 -5.19 26.13
N ASN A 425 2.77 -4.53 27.09
CA ASN A 425 2.70 -4.97 28.49
C ASN A 425 1.37 -5.62 28.89
N MET A 426 0.26 -5.33 28.20
CA MET A 426 -1.08 -5.66 28.71
C MET A 426 -1.50 -7.13 28.49
N ILE A 427 -1.77 -7.84 29.57
CA ILE A 427 -2.17 -9.26 29.59
C ILE A 427 -3.45 -9.46 30.42
N VAL A 428 -4.10 -10.62 30.24
CA VAL A 428 -5.20 -11.06 31.13
C VAL A 428 -4.66 -12.14 32.06
N VAL A 429 -5.05 -12.08 33.31
CA VAL A 429 -4.72 -13.07 34.33
C VAL A 429 -6.02 -13.56 34.95
N ALA A 430 -6.25 -14.86 34.99
CA ALA A 430 -7.50 -15.41 35.51
C ALA A 430 -7.25 -16.61 36.40
N LYS A 431 -8.19 -16.87 37.30
CA LYS A 431 -8.14 -18.04 38.18
C LYS A 431 -8.04 -19.31 37.35
N LYS A 432 -7.17 -20.24 37.76
CA LYS A 432 -6.94 -21.50 37.04
C LYS A 432 -8.26 -22.25 36.80
N GLY A 433 -8.52 -22.59 35.54
CA GLY A 433 -9.76 -23.24 35.11
C GLY A 433 -10.91 -22.28 34.76
N TYR A 434 -10.67 -20.96 34.72
CA TYR A 434 -11.67 -20.00 34.26
C TYR A 434 -11.96 -20.19 32.77
N GLU A 435 -13.23 -20.39 32.42
CA GLU A 435 -13.66 -20.58 31.04
C GLU A 435 -13.98 -19.23 30.38
N PHE A 436 -13.14 -18.81 29.45
CA PHE A 436 -13.43 -17.67 28.60
C PHE A 436 -14.42 -18.05 27.50
N LYS A 437 -15.45 -17.23 27.30
CA LYS A 437 -16.35 -17.31 26.12
C LYS A 437 -15.73 -16.74 24.83
N ILE A 438 -14.43 -16.47 24.86
CA ILE A 438 -13.66 -15.86 23.78
C ILE A 438 -12.57 -16.86 23.41
N GLU A 439 -12.33 -17.05 22.12
CA GLU A 439 -11.33 -17.98 21.62
C GLU A 439 -9.93 -17.49 22.00
N VAL A 440 -9.32 -18.15 23.00
CA VAL A 440 -8.00 -17.81 23.54
C VAL A 440 -6.94 -18.42 22.62
N THR A 441 -6.33 -17.61 21.76
CA THR A 441 -5.09 -17.99 21.08
C THR A 441 -3.99 -18.13 22.13
N ARG A 442 -3.52 -19.35 22.38
CA ARG A 442 -2.35 -19.61 23.22
C ARG A 442 -1.08 -19.22 22.47
N ASN A 443 -0.81 -17.93 22.33
CA ASN A 443 0.51 -17.49 21.88
C ASN A 443 1.56 -17.85 22.95
N THR A 444 2.65 -18.46 22.52
CA THR A 444 3.68 -19.09 23.37
C THR A 444 4.83 -18.15 23.75
N ILE A 445 4.91 -16.94 23.19
CA ILE A 445 6.01 -16.01 23.45
C ILE A 445 5.61 -15.03 24.55
N ARG A 446 6.06 -15.27 25.78
CA ARG A 446 5.75 -14.43 26.94
C ARG A 446 6.53 -13.11 26.93
N ASN A 447 7.85 -13.21 26.71
CA ASN A 447 8.78 -12.09 26.74
C ASN A 447 9.10 -11.63 25.31
N MET A 448 8.66 -10.42 24.97
CA MET A 448 8.85 -9.81 23.65
C MET A 448 9.21 -8.33 23.81
N VAL A 449 9.77 -7.71 22.78
CA VAL A 449 10.08 -6.27 22.76
C VAL A 449 9.45 -5.65 21.52
N HIS A 450 8.63 -4.62 21.74
CA HIS A 450 7.93 -3.92 20.67
C HIS A 450 8.94 -3.21 19.74
N PRO A 451 8.77 -3.26 18.41
CA PRO A 451 9.69 -2.64 17.46
C PRO A 451 9.95 -1.14 17.71
N GLU A 452 8.93 -0.39 18.15
CA GLU A 452 9.09 1.03 18.50
C GLU A 452 10.02 1.26 19.70
N ASN A 453 9.98 0.38 20.71
CA ASN A 453 10.92 0.44 21.84
C ASN A 453 12.35 0.16 21.35
N TYR A 454 12.51 -0.86 20.50
CA TYR A 454 13.82 -1.21 19.94
C TYR A 454 14.42 -0.06 19.10
N LEU A 455 13.60 0.60 18.28
CA LEU A 455 14.04 1.70 17.40
C LEU A 455 14.35 2.98 18.19
N SER A 456 13.54 3.33 19.20
CA SER A 456 13.75 4.55 20.00
C SER A 456 15.11 4.53 20.72
N LYS A 457 15.52 3.38 21.28
CA LYS A 457 16.82 3.24 21.97
C LYS A 457 18.02 3.34 21.03
N ARG A 458 17.84 3.09 19.73
CA ARG A 458 18.90 3.27 18.72
C ARG A 458 19.18 4.76 18.43
N SER A 459 18.15 5.59 18.45
CA SER A 459 18.26 7.05 18.24
C SER A 459 18.90 7.78 19.42
N VAL A 460 18.65 7.33 20.66
CA VAL A 460 19.25 7.93 21.88
C VAL A 460 20.77 7.86 21.87
N LYS A 461 21.36 6.71 21.50
CA LYS A 461 22.82 6.53 21.41
C LYS A 461 23.49 7.46 20.37
N ARG A 462 22.76 7.87 19.33
CA ARG A 462 23.25 8.80 18.30
C ARG A 462 23.25 10.24 18.80
N ARG A 463 22.20 10.66 19.50
CA ARG A 463 22.14 11.99 20.14
C ARG A 463 23.25 12.18 21.18
N GLU A 464 23.52 11.16 22.00
CA GLU A 464 24.64 11.16 22.95
C GLU A 464 26.00 11.35 22.26
N TYR A 465 26.19 10.72 21.10
CA TYR A 465 27.40 10.90 20.29
C TYR A 465 27.53 12.35 19.81
N VAL A 466 26.48 12.94 19.23
CA VAL A 466 26.47 14.33 18.75
C VAL A 466 26.66 15.32 19.90
N LEU A 467 25.97 15.12 21.03
CA LEU A 467 26.11 15.92 22.26
C LEU A 467 27.56 15.99 22.73
N LYS A 468 28.23 14.84 22.79
CA LYS A 468 29.64 14.76 23.18
C LYS A 468 30.54 15.54 22.21
N HIS A 469 30.35 15.33 20.91
CA HIS A 469 31.28 15.84 19.89
C HIS A 469 31.09 17.34 19.60
N LEU A 470 29.85 17.84 19.57
CA LEU A 470 29.58 19.28 19.43
C LEU A 470 29.85 20.03 20.74
N GLY A 471 29.55 19.42 21.89
CA GLY A 471 29.86 19.99 23.20
C GLY A 471 31.36 20.21 23.41
N GLU A 472 32.20 19.26 23.00
CA GLU A 472 33.68 19.38 23.03
C GLU A 472 34.19 20.56 22.17
N LEU A 473 33.45 20.99 21.15
CA LEU A 473 33.83 22.10 20.27
C LEU A 473 33.41 23.48 20.81
N GLY A 474 32.56 23.53 21.84
CA GLY A 474 32.05 24.76 22.44
C GLY A 474 31.08 25.54 21.54
N ILE A 475 30.39 24.85 20.63
CA ILE A 475 29.45 25.43 19.68
C ILE A 475 28.04 25.36 20.30
N ALA A 476 27.26 26.43 20.19
CA ALA A 476 25.84 26.40 20.56
C ALA A 476 25.04 25.62 19.52
N PHE A 477 24.23 24.66 19.96
CA PHE A 477 23.40 23.83 19.08
C PHE A 477 22.06 23.52 19.75
N GLU A 478 21.09 23.14 18.92
CA GLU A 478 19.74 22.74 19.33
C GLU A 478 19.35 21.50 18.52
N PHE A 479 18.66 20.56 19.17
CA PHE A 479 18.11 19.38 18.48
C PHE A 479 16.69 19.66 18.04
N PHE A 480 16.40 19.33 16.79
CA PHE A 480 15.05 19.32 16.25
C PHE A 480 14.61 17.89 16.06
N ASP A 481 13.44 17.55 16.62
CA ASP A 481 12.83 16.26 16.36
C ASP A 481 12.34 16.20 14.92
N ALA A 482 12.71 15.12 14.22
CA ALA A 482 12.22 14.90 12.86
C ALA A 482 10.71 14.67 12.89
N ILE A 483 9.99 15.34 12.00
CA ILE A 483 8.57 15.15 11.78
C ILE A 483 8.37 13.78 11.12
N ASP A 484 7.73 12.84 11.83
CA ASP A 484 7.37 11.55 11.24
C ASP A 484 6.29 11.76 10.19
N GLY A 485 6.69 11.63 8.93
CA GLY A 485 5.78 11.72 7.79
C GLY A 485 4.56 10.80 7.88
N ARG A 486 4.68 9.66 8.57
CA ARG A 486 3.58 8.70 8.76
C ARG A 486 2.56 9.15 9.79
N ALA A 487 2.93 10.09 10.67
CA ALA A 487 2.05 10.69 11.65
C ALA A 487 1.33 11.94 11.09
N LEU A 488 1.65 12.36 9.87
CA LEU A 488 0.98 13.50 9.22
C LEU A 488 -0.38 13.06 8.67
N SER A 489 -1.41 13.89 8.91
CA SER A 489 -2.71 13.68 8.30
C SER A 489 -2.64 13.84 6.78
N GLU A 490 -3.47 13.11 6.03
CA GLU A 490 -3.54 13.24 4.57
C GLU A 490 -3.88 14.65 4.11
N GLU A 491 -4.59 15.40 4.94
CA GLU A 491 -4.89 16.81 4.72
C GLU A 491 -3.64 17.68 4.86
N TYR A 492 -2.87 17.51 5.94
CA TYR A 492 -1.63 18.24 6.13
C TYR A 492 -0.66 17.97 4.98
N VAL A 493 -0.59 16.71 4.52
CA VAL A 493 0.18 16.31 3.34
C VAL A 493 -0.33 16.99 2.07
N ARG A 494 -1.64 17.04 1.84
CA ARG A 494 -2.25 17.74 0.69
C ARG A 494 -2.02 19.24 0.73
N ASN A 495 -2.05 19.88 1.90
CA ASN A 495 -1.80 21.31 2.04
C ASN A 495 -0.31 21.65 1.92
N ALA A 496 0.55 20.73 2.37
CA ALA A 496 1.99 20.88 2.27
C ALA A 496 2.53 20.59 0.86
N CYS A 497 1.78 19.94 -0.03
CA CYS A 497 2.23 19.53 -1.38
C CYS A 497 1.36 20.11 -2.51
N SER A 498 1.92 20.41 -3.69
CA SER A 498 1.14 20.93 -4.84
C SER A 498 0.41 19.83 -5.63
N GLU A 499 -0.75 20.12 -6.24
CA GLU A 499 -1.54 19.18 -7.08
C GLU A 499 -0.79 18.66 -8.34
N ASP A 500 0.17 19.42 -8.89
CA ASP A 500 1.00 19.07 -10.07
C ASP A 500 2.13 18.04 -9.76
N MET A 501 1.83 17.04 -8.92
CA MET A 501 2.77 15.98 -8.52
C MET A 501 2.92 14.88 -9.58
N SER A 502 3.19 15.24 -10.84
CA SER A 502 3.37 14.25 -11.91
C SER A 502 4.43 14.56 -12.97
N LEU A 503 5.11 15.72 -12.96
CA LEU A 503 6.02 16.08 -14.07
C LEU A 503 7.35 16.73 -13.65
N GLY A 504 8.05 16.14 -12.66
CA GLY A 504 9.43 16.54 -12.34
C GLY A 504 10.31 15.37 -11.90
N VAL A 505 11.45 15.18 -12.58
CA VAL A 505 12.68 14.38 -12.31
C VAL A 505 12.54 12.95 -11.76
N LEU A 506 11.69 12.69 -10.77
CA LEU A 506 11.49 11.37 -10.13
C LEU A 506 10.34 10.57 -10.74
N GLY A 507 9.41 11.20 -11.47
CA GLY A 507 8.30 10.52 -12.16
C GLY A 507 7.30 9.80 -11.24
N ARG A 508 7.30 10.12 -9.94
CA ARG A 508 6.39 9.57 -8.92
C ARG A 508 6.02 10.61 -7.87
N LYS A 509 4.94 10.38 -7.13
CA LYS A 509 4.57 11.17 -5.93
C LYS A 509 5.64 11.05 -4.83
N LEU A 510 5.80 12.12 -4.04
CA LEU A 510 6.60 12.10 -2.82
C LEU A 510 5.99 11.14 -1.79
N SER A 511 6.84 10.40 -1.10
CA SER A 511 6.46 9.54 0.02
C SER A 511 6.25 10.36 1.28
N LEU A 512 5.49 9.82 2.23
CA LEU A 512 5.25 10.46 3.53
C LEU A 512 6.55 10.82 4.25
N GLY A 513 7.56 9.93 4.23
CA GLY A 513 8.87 10.21 4.81
C GLY A 513 9.62 11.37 4.13
N GLU A 514 9.52 11.49 2.80
CA GLU A 514 10.12 12.63 2.06
C GLU A 514 9.42 13.94 2.41
N ILE A 515 8.10 13.91 2.63
CA ILE A 515 7.30 15.05 3.07
C ILE A 515 7.65 15.44 4.51
N GLY A 516 7.70 14.48 5.44
CA GLY A 516 8.11 14.71 6.82
C GLY A 516 9.53 15.27 6.94
N CYS A 517 10.48 14.77 6.15
CA CYS A 517 11.84 15.33 6.07
C CYS A 517 11.83 16.80 5.60
N ALA A 518 11.07 17.12 4.55
CA ALA A 518 11.01 18.49 4.04
C ALA A 518 10.35 19.46 5.05
N LEU A 519 9.32 19.00 5.77
CA LEU A 519 8.66 19.77 6.82
C LEU A 519 9.57 19.99 8.04
N SER A 520 10.40 19.01 8.40
CA SER A 520 11.36 19.13 9.49
C SER A 520 12.34 20.28 9.24
N HIS A 521 12.89 20.35 8.03
CA HIS A 521 13.74 21.45 7.58
C HIS A 521 13.03 22.80 7.58
N THR A 522 11.73 22.82 7.25
CA THR A 522 10.92 24.04 7.24
C THR A 522 10.76 24.63 8.62
N HIS A 523 10.60 23.77 9.63
CA HIS A 523 10.53 24.20 11.02
C HIS A 523 11.85 24.86 11.45
N ILE A 524 12.98 24.23 11.10
CA ILE A 524 14.33 24.79 11.34
C ILE A 524 14.49 26.15 10.65
N TYR A 525 14.08 26.25 9.38
CA TYR A 525 14.15 27.47 8.58
C TYR A 525 13.31 28.62 9.15
N LYS A 526 12.08 28.34 9.59
CA LYS A 526 11.21 29.37 10.20
C LYS A 526 11.85 29.95 11.45
N LYS A 527 12.41 29.10 12.31
CA LYS A 527 13.11 29.54 13.52
C LYS A 527 14.35 30.39 13.21
N ILE A 528 15.16 30.02 12.21
CA ILE A 528 16.30 30.83 11.76
C ILE A 528 15.86 32.25 11.35
N VAL A 529 14.71 32.38 10.69
CA VAL A 529 14.14 33.68 10.33
C VAL A 529 13.62 34.44 11.54
N GLU A 530 12.84 33.78 12.40
CA GLU A 530 12.22 34.35 13.60
C GLU A 530 13.25 34.86 14.62
N GLU A 531 14.31 34.10 14.86
CA GLU A 531 15.38 34.44 15.81
C GLU A 531 16.48 35.32 15.19
N ALA A 532 16.29 35.77 13.95
CA ALA A 532 17.25 36.60 13.23
C ALA A 532 18.66 36.00 13.14
N ILE A 533 18.77 34.68 13.01
CA ILE A 533 20.07 33.98 12.93
C ILE A 533 20.70 34.27 11.55
N PRO A 534 21.89 34.90 11.48
CA PRO A 534 22.47 35.35 10.21
C PRO A 534 22.97 34.19 9.34
N VAL A 535 23.53 33.15 9.97
CA VAL A 535 24.06 31.93 9.32
C VAL A 535 23.79 30.74 10.24
N ALA A 536 23.31 29.64 9.68
CA ALA A 536 23.07 28.41 10.42
C ALA A 536 23.74 27.20 9.74
N VAL A 537 24.16 26.22 10.54
CA VAL A 537 24.60 24.90 10.09
C VAL A 537 23.58 23.85 10.48
N ILE A 538 23.17 23.04 9.51
CA ILE A 538 22.17 22.00 9.66
C ILE A 538 22.86 20.66 9.40
N LEU A 539 22.73 19.73 10.35
CA LEU A 539 23.35 18.39 10.33
C LEU A 539 22.28 17.32 10.58
N GLU A 540 22.35 16.19 9.86
CA GLU A 540 21.53 15.01 10.14
C GLU A 540 22.05 14.20 11.33
N ASP A 541 21.20 13.36 11.94
CA ASP A 541 21.48 12.63 13.20
C ASP A 541 22.48 11.47 13.04
N ASP A 542 22.83 11.11 11.81
CA ASP A 542 23.77 10.05 11.46
C ASP A 542 25.12 10.57 10.90
N CYS A 543 25.41 11.86 11.09
CA CYS A 543 26.66 12.49 10.69
C CYS A 543 27.81 12.31 11.71
N GLU A 544 29.02 12.15 11.19
CA GLU A 544 30.27 12.30 11.93
C GLU A 544 31.07 13.52 11.43
N ILE A 545 31.64 14.30 12.35
CA ILE A 545 32.53 15.43 12.04
C ILE A 545 33.96 14.89 11.88
N VAL A 546 34.53 15.03 10.70
CA VAL A 546 35.86 14.46 10.37
C VAL A 546 37.01 15.43 10.58
N GLU A 547 36.82 16.70 10.21
CA GLU A 547 37.86 17.74 10.27
C GLU A 547 37.48 18.80 11.31
N ARG A 548 37.57 18.43 12.59
CA ARG A 548 37.04 19.21 13.73
C ARG A 548 37.53 20.66 13.77
N ASP A 549 38.81 20.90 13.52
CA ASP A 549 39.38 22.24 13.58
C ASP A 549 38.90 23.13 12.42
N LYS A 550 38.86 22.60 11.19
CA LYS A 550 38.29 23.30 10.03
C LYS A 550 36.80 23.56 10.19
N PHE A 551 36.06 22.59 10.76
CA PHE A 551 34.64 22.77 11.09
C PHE A 551 34.45 23.89 12.11
N LYS A 552 35.30 23.99 13.13
CA LYS A 552 35.28 25.07 14.12
C LYS A 552 35.60 26.43 13.50
N ASP A 553 36.58 26.51 12.60
CA ASP A 553 36.93 27.75 11.91
C ASP A 553 35.87 28.21 10.91
N MET A 554 35.14 27.27 10.32
CA MET A 554 33.97 27.56 9.49
C MET A 554 32.81 28.13 10.32
N MET A 555 32.55 27.59 11.52
CA MET A 555 31.48 28.06 12.41
C MET A 555 31.68 29.49 12.92
N ARG A 556 32.87 30.06 12.75
CA ARG A 556 33.21 31.45 13.12
C ARG A 556 32.98 32.46 11.99
N MET A 557 32.58 31.99 10.80
CA MET A 557 32.34 32.84 9.65
C MET A 557 31.08 33.69 9.82
N SER A 558 31.14 34.94 9.37
CA SER A 558 29.98 35.82 9.30
C SER A 558 29.16 35.58 8.03
N SER A 559 27.96 36.15 7.97
CA SER A 559 27.15 36.15 6.74
C SER A 559 27.84 36.86 5.57
N GLU A 560 28.74 37.81 5.85
CA GLU A 560 29.50 38.53 4.82
C GLU A 560 30.57 37.64 4.17
N ASP A 561 31.21 36.77 4.96
CA ASP A 561 32.22 35.83 4.47
C ASP A 561 31.63 34.82 3.47
N ILE A 562 30.36 34.46 3.65
CA ILE A 562 29.62 33.55 2.75
C ILE A 562 28.71 34.27 1.76
N HIS A 563 28.64 35.61 1.77
CA HIS A 563 27.70 36.41 0.97
C HIS A 563 27.60 36.07 -0.54
N PRO A 564 28.65 35.61 -1.26
CA PRO A 564 28.46 35.17 -2.65
C PRO A 564 27.65 33.86 -2.80
N PHE A 565 27.53 33.07 -1.74
CA PHE A 565 26.83 31.79 -1.68
C PHE A 565 25.82 31.77 -0.54
N ASN A 566 24.53 31.78 -0.86
CA ASN A 566 23.49 31.74 0.16
C ASN A 566 23.26 30.32 0.73
N LEU A 567 23.81 29.27 0.10
CA LEU A 567 23.83 27.88 0.54
C LEU A 567 25.23 27.27 0.29
N LEU A 568 25.81 26.59 1.29
CA LEU A 568 27.14 25.99 1.25
C LEU A 568 27.10 24.53 1.75
N LEU A 569 27.53 23.56 0.93
CA LEU A 569 27.52 22.14 1.33
C LEU A 569 28.77 21.76 2.14
N LEU A 570 28.57 21.03 3.25
CA LEU A 570 29.66 20.58 4.14
C LEU A 570 30.15 19.17 3.83
N TYR A 571 29.32 18.41 3.12
CA TYR A 571 29.63 17.10 2.56
C TYR A 571 28.95 16.97 1.21
N HIS A 572 29.66 16.35 0.27
CA HIS A 572 29.11 15.96 -1.01
C HIS A 572 29.80 14.65 -1.43
N ASN A 573 29.03 13.56 -1.59
CA ASN A 573 29.55 12.30 -2.12
C ASN A 573 28.70 11.82 -3.30
N TYR A 574 29.36 11.36 -4.37
CA TYR A 574 28.75 11.02 -5.64
C TYR A 574 28.66 9.49 -5.78
N PHE A 575 27.52 8.89 -5.39
CA PHE A 575 27.21 7.51 -5.77
C PHE A 575 26.01 7.47 -6.70
N ASN A 576 26.26 7.30 -8.00
CA ASN A 576 25.20 6.90 -8.91
C ASN A 576 24.97 5.38 -8.78
N ARG A 577 23.72 4.91 -8.92
CA ARG A 577 23.31 3.47 -8.97
C ARG A 577 24.00 2.65 -10.09
N LYS A 578 24.99 3.22 -10.79
CA LYS A 578 25.78 2.64 -11.89
C LYS A 578 27.30 2.90 -11.82
N GLY A 579 27.86 3.45 -10.74
CA GLY A 579 29.32 3.48 -10.53
C GLY A 579 30.19 4.30 -11.52
N LEU A 580 29.62 5.16 -12.37
CA LEU A 580 30.37 6.08 -13.23
C LEU A 580 30.48 7.46 -12.56
N SER A 581 31.71 7.94 -12.35
CA SER A 581 31.96 9.31 -11.88
C SER A 581 31.62 10.32 -12.98
N MET A 582 30.61 11.16 -12.78
CA MET A 582 30.52 12.42 -13.52
C MET A 582 31.47 13.43 -12.89
N HIS A 583 32.27 14.11 -13.72
CA HIS A 583 33.11 15.21 -13.26
C HIS A 583 32.23 16.41 -12.90
N VAL A 584 32.03 16.69 -11.61
CA VAL A 584 31.54 18.02 -11.19
C VAL A 584 32.62 19.02 -11.58
N LYS A 585 32.34 19.84 -12.58
CA LYS A 585 33.26 20.91 -12.98
C LYS A 585 33.06 22.08 -12.02
N TYR A 586 34.14 22.50 -11.39
CA TYR A 586 34.17 23.70 -10.55
C TYR A 586 34.54 24.90 -11.42
N PHE A 587 33.79 26.00 -11.31
CA PHE A 587 34.12 27.24 -12.00
C PHE A 587 34.33 28.37 -10.99
N GLY A 588 35.53 28.97 -11.00
CA GLY A 588 35.89 29.98 -10.03
C GLY A 588 36.10 29.39 -8.63
N LYS A 589 37.20 29.81 -7.98
CA LYS A 589 37.46 29.51 -6.58
C LYS A 589 37.47 30.83 -5.81
N LEU A 590 36.72 30.87 -4.73
CA LEU A 590 36.81 31.94 -3.75
C LEU A 590 37.53 31.38 -2.53
N ARG A 591 38.60 32.05 -2.12
CA ARG A 591 39.27 31.74 -0.86
C ARG A 591 38.65 32.59 0.25
N LEU A 592 38.20 31.92 1.30
CA LEU A 592 37.63 32.55 2.48
C LEU A 592 38.72 33.07 3.41
N SER A 593 38.33 33.96 4.32
CA SER A 593 39.18 34.57 5.36
C SER A 593 39.88 33.54 6.26
N ASN A 594 39.28 32.38 6.46
CA ASN A 594 39.82 31.27 7.26
C ASN A 594 40.61 30.22 6.43
N GLY A 595 40.86 30.48 5.15
CA GLY A 595 41.66 29.61 4.29
C GLY A 595 40.89 28.45 3.63
N LEU A 596 39.59 28.33 3.86
CA LEU A 596 38.73 27.40 3.10
C LEU A 596 38.58 27.86 1.65
N GLU A 597 38.56 26.91 0.71
CA GLU A 597 38.28 27.17 -0.70
C GLU A 597 36.83 26.76 -1.02
N ILE A 598 36.04 27.72 -1.50
CA ILE A 598 34.70 27.47 -2.03
C ILE A 598 34.76 27.52 -3.56
N ALA A 599 34.11 26.55 -4.18
CA ALA A 599 33.93 26.53 -5.62
C ALA A 599 32.45 26.62 -6.02
N LYS A 600 32.18 27.23 -7.18
CA LYS A 600 30.85 27.19 -7.81
C LYS A 600 30.70 25.89 -8.62
N PRO A 601 29.65 25.07 -8.38
CA PRO A 601 29.42 23.85 -9.15
C PRO A 601 28.78 24.13 -10.52
N ILE A 602 29.05 23.26 -11.50
CA ILE A 602 28.44 23.30 -12.86
C ILE A 602 27.25 22.32 -12.98
N GLU A 603 27.27 21.18 -12.29
CA GLU A 603 26.17 20.21 -12.21
C GLU A 603 26.22 19.53 -10.83
N ALA A 604 25.14 19.55 -10.04
CA ALA A 604 25.11 18.98 -8.69
C ALA A 604 24.05 17.88 -8.57
N PHE A 605 24.43 16.68 -8.13
CA PHE A 605 23.50 15.67 -7.60
C PHE A 605 24.10 14.81 -6.48
N SER A 606 23.22 14.56 -5.51
CA SER A 606 23.15 13.49 -4.49
C SER A 606 23.58 13.80 -3.05
N ARG A 607 22.62 13.50 -2.16
CA ARG A 607 22.61 13.42 -0.68
C ARG A 607 23.46 14.44 0.07
N THR A 608 22.77 15.41 0.67
CA THR A 608 23.35 16.33 1.63
C THR A 608 23.10 15.81 3.03
N VAL A 609 24.16 15.46 3.77
CA VAL A 609 24.04 15.06 5.19
C VAL A 609 24.36 16.23 6.14
N GLY A 610 24.95 17.31 5.61
CA GLY A 610 25.11 18.57 6.32
C GLY A 610 25.43 19.75 5.40
N TYR A 611 24.90 20.93 5.73
CA TYR A 611 25.08 22.18 4.97
C TYR A 611 25.00 23.42 5.87
N MET A 612 25.58 24.52 5.39
CA MET A 612 25.49 25.85 5.97
C MET A 612 24.61 26.74 5.08
N ILE A 613 23.76 27.58 5.67
CA ILE A 613 22.82 28.43 4.95
C ILE A 613 22.72 29.82 5.59
N THR A 614 22.71 30.86 4.75
CA THR A 614 22.46 32.25 5.20
C THR A 614 20.98 32.47 5.49
N GLN A 615 20.65 33.48 6.29
CA GLN A 615 19.25 33.89 6.47
C GLN A 615 18.56 34.26 5.14
N ALA A 616 19.28 34.87 4.20
CA ALA A 616 18.76 35.17 2.86
C ALA A 616 18.46 33.89 2.06
N GLY A 617 19.35 32.89 2.13
CA GLY A 617 19.14 31.57 1.53
C GLY A 617 17.95 30.82 2.15
N VAL A 618 17.76 30.93 3.46
CA VAL A 618 16.61 30.36 4.16
C VAL A 618 15.29 30.97 3.66
N ARG A 619 15.23 32.29 3.47
CA ARG A 619 14.04 32.96 2.91
C ARG A 619 13.73 32.45 1.50
N LEU A 620 14.74 32.35 0.64
CA LEU A 620 14.59 31.78 -0.71
C LEU A 620 14.16 30.30 -0.68
N MET A 621 14.67 29.49 0.25
CA MET A 621 14.22 28.11 0.43
C MET A 621 12.75 28.06 0.87
N LEU A 622 12.33 28.86 1.85
CA LEU A 622 10.94 28.90 2.29
C LEU A 622 9.97 29.33 1.17
N GLU A 623 10.38 30.28 0.33
CA GLU A 623 9.59 30.75 -0.82
C GLU A 623 9.48 29.72 -1.96
N ASN A 624 10.55 28.95 -2.22
CA ASN A 624 10.58 28.00 -3.35
C ASN A 624 10.15 26.57 -2.97
N VAL A 625 10.27 26.19 -1.70
CA VAL A 625 9.98 24.82 -1.23
C VAL A 625 8.49 24.62 -0.97
N PHE A 626 7.72 25.68 -0.64
CA PHE A 626 6.29 25.56 -0.33
C PHE A 626 5.36 26.20 -1.37
N PRO A 627 4.31 25.48 -1.82
CA PRO A 627 3.99 24.08 -1.53
C PRO A 627 5.01 23.08 -2.12
N LEU A 628 5.25 21.97 -1.41
CA LEU A 628 6.22 20.94 -1.77
C LEU A 628 5.93 20.36 -3.15
N ARG A 629 6.91 20.44 -4.03
CA ARG A 629 6.87 19.85 -5.37
C ARG A 629 7.89 18.72 -5.55
N ARG A 630 8.93 18.70 -4.71
CA ARG A 630 10.08 17.78 -4.80
C ARG A 630 10.65 17.48 -3.40
N THR A 631 11.60 16.54 -3.32
CA THR A 631 12.33 16.27 -2.07
C THR A 631 13.21 17.47 -1.70
N MET A 632 13.53 17.64 -0.41
CA MET A 632 14.43 18.71 0.06
C MET A 632 15.79 18.69 -0.68
N ASP A 633 16.38 17.50 -0.85
CA ASP A 633 17.62 17.28 -1.64
C ASP A 633 17.54 17.79 -3.09
N SER A 634 16.34 17.81 -3.68
CA SER A 634 16.17 18.30 -5.05
C SER A 634 16.33 19.81 -5.13
N TYR A 635 15.93 20.56 -4.10
CA TYR A 635 16.06 22.01 -4.09
C TYR A 635 17.53 22.45 -3.95
N THR A 636 18.33 21.67 -3.21
CA THR A 636 19.78 21.88 -3.14
C THR A 636 20.49 21.50 -4.45
N ALA A 637 20.01 20.48 -5.17
CA ALA A 637 20.59 20.02 -6.44
C ALA A 637 20.31 20.97 -7.63
N TYR A 638 19.16 21.65 -7.63
CA TYR A 638 18.77 22.60 -8.67
C TYR A 638 18.76 24.05 -8.17
N SER A 639 19.70 24.39 -7.30
CA SER A 639 19.76 25.68 -6.60
C SER A 639 19.63 26.90 -7.53
N GLU A 640 20.30 26.88 -8.69
CA GLU A 640 20.26 28.00 -9.66
C GLU A 640 18.84 28.24 -10.22
N MET A 641 18.03 27.19 -10.38
CA MET A 641 16.62 27.33 -10.84
C MET A 641 15.77 28.10 -9.83
N TYR A 642 16.15 28.08 -8.55
CA TYR A 642 15.43 28.66 -7.44
C TYR A 642 16.10 29.95 -6.92
N GLY A 643 17.07 30.51 -7.65
CA GLY A 643 17.78 31.73 -7.25
C GLY A 643 18.76 31.53 -6.08
N LEU A 644 19.05 30.28 -5.69
CA LEU A 644 20.03 29.96 -4.66
C LEU A 644 21.43 29.90 -5.27
N THR A 645 22.36 30.68 -4.71
CA THR A 645 23.78 30.62 -5.05
C THR A 645 24.45 29.56 -4.20
N LEU A 646 24.75 28.43 -4.84
CA LEU A 646 25.35 27.27 -4.19
C LEU A 646 26.87 27.31 -4.23
N GLY A 647 27.48 27.17 -3.06
CA GLY A 647 28.91 26.91 -2.89
C GLY A 647 29.16 25.49 -2.42
N ILE A 648 30.32 24.92 -2.78
CA ILE A 648 30.78 23.64 -2.27
C ILE A 648 32.19 23.81 -1.72
N LEU A 649 32.44 23.27 -0.52
CA LEU A 649 33.78 23.22 0.06
C LEU A 649 34.65 22.19 -0.67
N SER A 650 35.93 22.51 -0.88
CA SER A 650 36.89 21.60 -1.50
C SER A 650 37.13 20.32 -0.69
N ASP A 651 37.03 20.41 0.64
CA ASP A 651 37.20 19.30 1.58
C ASP A 651 35.87 19.00 2.30
N ALA A 652 35.56 17.72 2.50
CA ALA A 652 34.42 17.31 3.32
C ALA A 652 34.69 17.53 4.81
N LEU A 653 33.79 18.22 5.50
CA LEU A 653 33.89 18.47 6.95
C LEU A 653 33.05 17.50 7.78
N VAL A 654 32.04 16.87 7.17
CA VAL A 654 31.16 15.85 7.79
C VAL A 654 31.03 14.61 6.89
N VAL A 655 30.74 13.43 7.43
CA VAL A 655 30.53 12.17 6.66
C VAL A 655 29.45 11.28 7.30
N PRO A 656 28.83 10.32 6.58
CA PRO A 656 27.89 9.35 7.16
C PRO A 656 28.57 8.33 8.09
N ASN A 657 27.92 7.99 9.21
CA ASN A 657 28.44 7.04 10.20
C ASN A 657 28.30 5.56 9.78
N HIS A 658 29.31 4.98 9.11
CA HIS A 658 29.40 3.54 8.79
C HIS A 658 30.81 2.96 9.02
N ARG A 659 31.09 2.51 10.25
CA ARG A 659 32.44 2.19 10.79
C ARG A 659 33.29 1.06 10.15
N PHE A 660 32.85 0.31 9.13
CA PHE A 660 33.68 -0.78 8.54
C PHE A 660 33.84 -0.77 7.01
N GLU A 661 32.98 -0.05 6.30
CA GLU A 661 33.10 0.10 4.84
C GLU A 661 33.93 1.35 4.47
N SER A 662 34.14 2.26 5.41
CA SER A 662 34.66 3.60 5.15
C SER A 662 36.09 3.62 4.60
N ASP A 663 37.01 2.75 5.02
CA ASP A 663 38.43 2.92 4.66
C ASP A 663 38.80 2.42 3.25
N ILE A 664 38.12 1.38 2.75
CA ILE A 664 38.30 0.91 1.38
C ILE A 664 37.55 1.81 0.39
N TRP A 665 36.35 2.27 0.75
CA TRP A 665 35.62 3.26 -0.05
C TRP A 665 36.30 4.62 -0.04
N LYS A 666 36.90 5.06 1.07
CA LYS A 666 37.77 6.25 1.08
C LYS A 666 38.92 6.12 0.10
N ALA A 667 39.59 4.96 0.03
CA ALA A 667 40.67 4.76 -0.93
C ALA A 667 40.16 4.78 -2.40
N ILE A 668 39.00 4.18 -2.65
CA ILE A 668 38.34 4.17 -3.97
C ILE A 668 37.87 5.59 -4.38
N ASP A 669 37.23 6.32 -3.46
CA ASP A 669 36.73 7.69 -3.64
C ASP A 669 37.89 8.68 -3.85
N GLN A 670 38.99 8.49 -3.13
CA GLN A 670 40.23 9.26 -3.31
C GLN A 670 41.00 8.89 -4.58
N ARG A 671 40.54 7.87 -5.32
CA ARG A 671 41.24 7.27 -6.47
C ARG A 671 42.69 6.90 -6.14
N ASP A 672 42.96 6.56 -4.89
CA ASP A 672 44.25 6.09 -4.42
C ASP A 672 44.41 4.64 -4.88
N LEU A 673 44.97 4.51 -6.09
CA LEU A 673 45.09 3.22 -6.75
C LEU A 673 46.01 2.30 -5.94
N ASP A 674 47.12 2.79 -5.41
CA ASP A 674 48.06 1.97 -4.64
C ASP A 674 47.43 1.45 -3.35
N LYS A 675 46.68 2.29 -2.63
CA LYS A 675 45.96 1.89 -1.42
C LYS A 675 44.79 0.97 -1.73
N THR A 676 44.05 1.22 -2.81
CA THR A 676 42.97 0.33 -3.29
C THR A 676 43.53 -1.05 -3.67
N LEU A 677 44.65 -1.08 -4.39
CA LEU A 677 45.34 -2.29 -4.79
C LEU A 677 45.98 -3.02 -3.59
N SER A 678 46.37 -2.32 -2.52
CA SER A 678 46.88 -2.94 -1.29
C SER A 678 45.88 -3.93 -0.67
N TYR A 679 44.58 -3.67 -0.83
CA TYR A 679 43.51 -4.54 -0.35
C TYR A 679 43.35 -5.83 -1.18
N LEU A 680 43.99 -5.94 -2.34
CA LEU A 680 44.04 -7.18 -3.14
C LEU A 680 44.85 -8.30 -2.46
N SER A 681 45.61 -7.97 -1.43
CA SER A 681 46.32 -8.92 -0.57
C SER A 681 45.48 -9.45 0.61
N LYS A 682 44.29 -8.90 0.85
CA LYS A 682 43.46 -9.15 2.05
C LYS A 682 42.43 -10.27 1.84
N SER A 683 41.32 -10.31 2.59
CA SER A 683 40.29 -11.36 2.45
C SER A 683 39.59 -11.31 1.09
N ASP A 684 39.01 -12.43 0.63
CA ASP A 684 38.29 -12.48 -0.66
C ASP A 684 37.14 -11.46 -0.76
N GLU A 685 36.45 -11.17 0.35
CA GLU A 685 35.48 -10.08 0.44
C GLU A 685 36.12 -8.71 0.16
N MET A 686 37.24 -8.39 0.81
CA MET A 686 37.95 -7.12 0.61
C MET A 686 38.56 -7.03 -0.80
N LYS A 687 39.10 -8.12 -1.33
CA LYS A 687 39.58 -8.20 -2.72
C LYS A 687 38.45 -7.94 -3.71
N ALA A 688 37.28 -8.54 -3.50
CA ALA A 688 36.13 -8.36 -4.38
C ALA A 688 35.60 -6.92 -4.34
N ILE A 689 35.63 -6.26 -3.19
CA ILE A 689 35.25 -4.85 -3.04
C ILE A 689 36.28 -3.94 -3.72
N ALA A 690 37.58 -4.13 -3.45
CA ALA A 690 38.66 -3.41 -4.11
C ALA A 690 38.57 -3.51 -5.63
N LEU A 691 38.40 -4.73 -6.16
CA LEU A 691 38.28 -4.97 -7.60
C LEU A 691 37.05 -4.28 -8.21
N ARG A 692 35.91 -4.25 -7.52
CA ARG A 692 34.74 -3.49 -8.00
C ARG A 692 34.98 -1.99 -7.97
N GLY A 693 35.71 -1.49 -6.96
CA GLY A 693 36.14 -0.09 -6.86
C GLY A 693 37.13 0.33 -7.94
N VAL A 694 37.93 -0.59 -8.48
CA VAL A 694 38.79 -0.30 -9.63
C VAL A 694 37.95 0.00 -10.89
N GLY A 695 36.71 -0.50 -10.98
CA GLY A 695 35.81 -0.24 -12.12
C GLY A 695 35.42 1.22 -12.35
N SER A 696 35.65 2.11 -11.37
CA SER A 696 35.43 3.56 -11.49
C SER A 696 36.67 4.34 -11.94
N ILE A 697 37.78 3.67 -12.24
CA ILE A 697 39.03 4.29 -12.71
C ILE A 697 38.96 4.54 -14.22
N GLN A 698 39.61 5.61 -14.68
CA GLN A 698 39.67 5.94 -16.11
C GLN A 698 40.37 4.81 -16.90
N PRO A 699 39.90 4.47 -18.11
CA PRO A 699 40.49 3.47 -18.99
C PRO A 699 42.02 3.53 -19.11
N ASP A 700 42.56 4.74 -19.22
CA ASP A 700 43.98 5.02 -19.47
C ASP A 700 44.88 4.75 -18.25
N SER A 701 44.28 4.53 -17.07
CA SER A 701 44.98 4.24 -15.80
C SER A 701 44.66 2.83 -15.27
N PHE A 702 44.10 1.97 -16.12
CA PHE A 702 43.72 0.61 -15.72
C PHE A 702 44.96 -0.26 -15.42
N PRO A 703 45.12 -0.79 -14.20
CA PRO A 703 46.31 -1.53 -13.81
C PRO A 703 46.31 -2.94 -14.40
N ALA A 704 47.20 -3.23 -15.35
CA ALA A 704 47.30 -4.55 -15.97
C ALA A 704 47.60 -5.68 -14.96
N SER A 705 48.18 -5.36 -13.80
CA SER A 705 48.47 -6.33 -12.73
C SER A 705 47.23 -7.03 -12.17
N ILE A 706 46.05 -6.40 -12.20
CA ILE A 706 44.83 -7.03 -11.66
C ILE A 706 44.29 -8.13 -12.57
N LEU A 707 44.68 -8.14 -13.86
CA LEU A 707 44.25 -9.12 -14.85
C LEU A 707 44.65 -10.55 -14.45
N VAL A 708 45.68 -10.72 -13.59
CA VAL A 708 46.05 -12.01 -13.00
C VAL A 708 44.89 -12.65 -12.21
N HIS A 709 44.00 -11.84 -11.63
CA HIS A 709 42.87 -12.31 -10.83
C HIS A 709 41.71 -12.88 -11.65
N ILE A 710 41.75 -12.77 -12.98
CA ILE A 710 40.83 -13.49 -13.88
C ILE A 710 40.96 -15.00 -13.65
N GLY A 711 42.18 -15.49 -13.34
CA GLY A 711 42.46 -16.89 -13.03
C GLY A 711 42.26 -17.29 -11.56
N SER A 712 41.71 -16.41 -10.71
CA SER A 712 41.50 -16.70 -9.28
C SER A 712 40.59 -17.92 -9.06
N LYS A 713 40.83 -18.73 -8.02
CA LYS A 713 39.91 -19.82 -7.61
C LYS A 713 38.61 -19.32 -6.97
N SER A 714 38.59 -18.08 -6.47
CA SER A 714 37.43 -17.44 -5.83
C SER A 714 36.50 -16.80 -6.85
N GLU A 715 35.23 -17.22 -6.87
CA GLU A 715 34.22 -16.73 -7.82
C GLU A 715 33.90 -15.24 -7.61
N LYS A 716 33.86 -14.77 -6.35
CA LYS A 716 33.62 -13.35 -6.02
C LYS A 716 34.72 -12.46 -6.58
N VAL A 717 35.98 -12.93 -6.52
CA VAL A 717 37.16 -12.22 -7.04
C VAL A 717 37.17 -12.21 -8.57
N ARG A 718 36.89 -13.35 -9.22
CA ARG A 718 36.75 -13.42 -10.69
C ARG A 718 35.66 -12.47 -11.21
N LYS A 719 34.49 -12.48 -10.58
CA LYS A 719 33.38 -11.56 -10.90
C LYS A 719 33.76 -10.10 -10.66
N GLY A 720 34.50 -9.82 -9.59
CA GLY A 720 35.00 -8.48 -9.28
C GLY A 720 35.91 -7.92 -10.37
N VAL A 721 36.88 -8.71 -10.85
CA VAL A 721 37.82 -8.25 -11.88
C VAL A 721 37.14 -8.04 -13.24
N LEU A 722 36.22 -8.93 -13.63
CA LEU A 722 35.50 -8.83 -14.89
C LEU A 722 34.50 -7.67 -14.87
N PHE A 723 33.87 -7.41 -13.73
CA PHE A 723 33.08 -6.21 -13.51
C PHE A 723 33.94 -4.95 -13.64
N ALA A 724 35.14 -4.92 -13.05
CA ALA A 724 36.07 -3.79 -13.16
C ALA A 724 36.40 -3.46 -14.61
N ILE A 725 36.77 -4.48 -15.41
CA ILE A 725 37.08 -4.32 -16.84
C ILE A 725 35.83 -3.85 -17.60
N SER A 726 34.67 -4.46 -17.37
CA SER A 726 33.43 -4.03 -17.99
C SER A 726 33.13 -2.57 -17.68
N GLN A 727 33.19 -2.14 -16.42
CA GLN A 727 32.81 -0.78 -16.01
C GLN A 727 33.80 0.27 -16.49
N CYS A 728 35.10 0.01 -16.38
CA CYS A 728 36.12 0.95 -16.87
C CYS A 728 35.94 1.23 -18.36
N PHE A 729 35.68 0.19 -19.17
CA PHE A 729 35.62 0.30 -20.63
C PHE A 729 34.18 0.45 -21.17
N LEU A 730 33.18 0.76 -20.32
CA LEU A 730 31.80 1.00 -20.77
C LEU A 730 31.64 2.25 -21.64
N THR A 731 32.55 3.21 -21.60
CA THR A 731 32.43 4.53 -22.25
C THR A 731 33.52 4.84 -23.27
N LYS A 732 34.61 4.05 -23.30
CA LYS A 732 35.65 4.10 -24.31
C LYS A 732 35.93 2.68 -24.84
N PRO A 733 36.20 2.51 -26.14
CA PRO A 733 36.60 1.22 -26.70
C PRO A 733 37.88 0.71 -26.02
N LEU A 734 38.05 -0.62 -25.95
CA LEU A 734 39.32 -1.20 -25.52
C LEU A 734 40.36 -0.88 -26.60
N THR A 735 41.56 -0.44 -26.21
CA THR A 735 42.65 -0.14 -27.16
C THR A 735 43.97 -0.77 -26.71
N GLY A 736 44.78 -1.20 -27.67
CA GLY A 736 46.16 -1.64 -27.44
C GLY A 736 46.30 -2.93 -26.60
N ALA A 737 47.15 -2.89 -25.57
CA ALA A 737 47.63 -4.08 -24.86
C ALA A 737 46.55 -4.85 -24.05
N ILE A 738 45.49 -4.16 -23.59
CA ILE A 738 44.41 -4.80 -22.80
C ILE A 738 43.51 -5.63 -23.71
N GLU A 739 43.20 -5.13 -24.90
CA GLU A 739 42.48 -5.88 -25.93
C GLU A 739 43.26 -7.14 -26.32
N ASP A 740 44.58 -7.01 -26.52
CA ASP A 740 45.48 -8.13 -26.86
C ASP A 740 45.51 -9.21 -25.78
N LEU A 741 45.50 -8.79 -24.51
CA LEU A 741 45.51 -9.70 -23.38
C LEU A 741 44.16 -10.41 -23.20
N LEU A 742 43.04 -9.71 -23.40
CA LEU A 742 41.70 -10.29 -23.40
C LEU A 742 41.51 -11.28 -24.56
N VAL A 743 42.00 -10.93 -25.76
CA VAL A 743 42.01 -11.82 -26.93
C VAL A 743 42.86 -13.07 -26.66
N LYS A 744 44.09 -12.90 -26.17
CA LYS A 744 44.98 -14.03 -25.81
C LYS A 744 44.39 -14.90 -24.70
N ARG A 745 43.72 -14.29 -23.71
CA ARG A 745 43.06 -15.05 -22.63
C ARG A 745 41.83 -15.79 -23.14
N LEU A 746 41.04 -15.18 -24.02
CA LEU A 746 39.89 -15.84 -24.64
C LEU A 746 40.31 -17.10 -25.41
N GLU A 747 41.45 -17.06 -26.10
CA GLU A 747 42.03 -18.21 -26.80
C GLU A 747 42.45 -19.35 -25.87
N LEU A 748 43.03 -19.02 -24.71
CA LEU A 748 43.59 -19.98 -23.76
C LEU A 748 42.57 -20.48 -22.72
N GLU A 749 41.45 -19.79 -22.55
CA GLU A 749 40.45 -20.14 -21.53
C GLU A 749 39.77 -21.47 -21.89
N LEU A 750 39.48 -22.29 -20.88
CA LEU A 750 38.75 -23.56 -21.05
C LEU A 750 37.36 -23.50 -20.41
N ASN A 751 37.16 -22.57 -19.46
CA ASN A 751 35.87 -22.38 -18.81
C ASN A 751 34.89 -21.61 -19.72
N VAL A 752 33.80 -22.26 -20.10
CA VAL A 752 32.75 -21.69 -20.99
C VAL A 752 32.12 -20.42 -20.40
N GLY A 753 31.85 -20.37 -19.09
CA GLY A 753 31.28 -19.20 -18.43
C GLY A 753 32.20 -17.98 -18.46
N VAL A 754 33.51 -18.20 -18.33
CA VAL A 754 34.52 -17.13 -18.43
C VAL A 754 34.69 -16.68 -19.89
N LYS A 755 34.64 -17.60 -20.87
CA LYS A 755 34.64 -17.24 -22.30
C LYS A 755 33.47 -16.33 -22.66
N ILE A 756 32.27 -16.63 -22.18
CA ILE A 756 31.07 -15.80 -22.40
C ILE A 756 31.29 -14.39 -21.87
N GLN A 757 31.81 -14.27 -20.65
CA GLN A 757 32.06 -12.95 -20.04
C GLN A 757 33.17 -12.17 -20.77
N LEU A 758 34.21 -12.85 -21.26
CA LEU A 758 35.26 -12.24 -22.08
C LEU A 758 34.73 -11.78 -23.45
N LEU A 759 33.87 -12.57 -24.10
CA LEU A 759 33.22 -12.20 -25.37
C LEU A 759 32.33 -10.98 -25.23
N HIS A 760 31.52 -10.91 -24.16
CA HIS A 760 30.70 -9.73 -23.86
C HIS A 760 31.57 -8.49 -23.65
N THR A 761 32.68 -8.64 -22.92
CA THR A 761 33.61 -7.55 -22.62
C THR A 761 34.31 -7.04 -23.88
N LEU A 762 34.75 -7.95 -24.77
CA LEU A 762 35.33 -7.58 -26.07
C LEU A 762 34.31 -6.92 -27.01
N GLY A 763 33.03 -7.29 -26.94
CA GLY A 763 31.94 -6.64 -27.69
C GLY A 763 31.74 -5.16 -27.33
N VAL A 764 32.16 -4.74 -26.13
CA VAL A 764 32.16 -3.33 -25.71
C VAL A 764 33.22 -2.51 -26.47
N SER A 765 34.30 -3.16 -26.94
CA SER A 765 35.38 -2.49 -27.68
C SER A 765 34.93 -1.96 -29.04
N ALA A 766 34.06 -2.68 -29.74
CA ALA A 766 33.66 -2.39 -31.13
C ALA A 766 34.83 -2.14 -32.11
N SER A 767 36.05 -2.58 -31.79
CA SER A 767 37.27 -2.45 -32.61
C SER A 767 37.34 -3.54 -33.68
N GLU A 768 37.99 -3.24 -34.82
CA GLU A 768 38.12 -4.21 -35.93
C GLU A 768 38.83 -5.50 -35.51
N LYS A 769 39.82 -5.40 -34.61
CA LYS A 769 40.57 -6.53 -34.07
C LYS A 769 39.72 -7.43 -33.17
N ALA A 770 39.01 -6.86 -32.18
CA ALA A 770 38.08 -7.61 -31.32
C ALA A 770 36.97 -8.27 -32.14
N MET A 771 36.39 -7.56 -33.10
CA MET A 771 35.29 -8.09 -33.93
C MET A 771 35.75 -9.20 -34.88
N SER A 772 36.93 -9.05 -35.50
CA SER A 772 37.56 -10.12 -36.29
C SER A 772 37.81 -11.36 -35.43
N LYS A 773 38.21 -11.18 -34.16
CA LYS A 773 38.44 -12.29 -33.25
C LYS A 773 37.15 -12.96 -32.77
N ILE A 774 36.14 -12.18 -32.39
CA ILE A 774 34.80 -12.65 -32.04
C ILE A 774 34.23 -13.47 -33.21
N ALA A 775 34.44 -13.04 -34.45
CA ALA A 775 34.02 -13.76 -35.66
C ALA A 775 34.79 -15.07 -35.91
N SER A 776 36.09 -15.13 -35.55
CA SER A 776 36.96 -16.30 -35.82
C SER A 776 36.76 -17.51 -34.89
N PHE A 777 35.99 -17.39 -33.82
CA PHE A 777 35.89 -18.44 -32.79
C PHE A 777 34.91 -19.56 -33.17
N SER A 778 35.32 -20.82 -32.95
CA SER A 778 34.56 -22.01 -33.36
C SER A 778 33.23 -22.15 -32.59
N TYR A 779 32.15 -22.34 -33.35
CA TYR A 779 30.75 -22.40 -32.90
C TYR A 779 30.34 -23.72 -32.22
N GLY A 780 31.31 -24.49 -31.69
CA GLY A 780 31.07 -25.84 -31.15
C GLY A 780 30.24 -25.88 -29.87
N VAL A 781 29.96 -24.71 -29.24
CA VAL A 781 29.26 -24.59 -27.96
C VAL A 781 28.15 -23.53 -28.10
N PRO A 782 26.85 -23.87 -27.96
CA PRO A 782 25.72 -22.97 -28.17
C PRO A 782 25.79 -21.65 -27.36
N GLU A 783 26.28 -21.71 -26.13
CA GLU A 783 26.39 -20.55 -25.25
C GLU A 783 27.45 -19.53 -25.71
N ILE A 784 28.44 -19.97 -26.48
CA ILE A 784 29.45 -19.10 -27.11
C ILE A 784 28.84 -18.36 -28.30
N ALA A 785 27.97 -19.02 -29.09
CA ALA A 785 27.24 -18.37 -30.16
C ALA A 785 26.31 -17.27 -29.62
N VAL A 786 25.59 -17.56 -28.53
CA VAL A 786 24.77 -16.58 -27.76
C VAL A 786 25.59 -15.34 -27.41
N ALA A 787 26.75 -15.55 -26.79
CA ALA A 787 27.65 -14.46 -26.42
C ALA A 787 28.14 -13.65 -27.64
N GLN A 788 28.49 -14.31 -28.75
CA GLN A 788 28.91 -13.64 -29.99
C GLN A 788 27.78 -12.74 -30.55
N GLY A 789 26.55 -13.24 -30.61
CA GLY A 789 25.40 -12.48 -31.10
C GLY A 789 25.04 -11.28 -30.21
N MET A 790 25.12 -11.43 -28.89
CA MET A 790 24.89 -10.32 -27.95
C MET A 790 25.99 -9.26 -28.02
N SER A 791 27.25 -9.68 -28.20
CA SER A 791 28.37 -8.77 -28.41
C SER A 791 28.23 -7.96 -29.70
N LEU A 792 27.74 -8.58 -30.79
CA LEU A 792 27.42 -7.90 -32.04
C LEU A 792 26.30 -6.86 -31.87
N ALA A 793 25.21 -7.22 -31.18
CA ALA A 793 24.12 -6.28 -30.87
C ALA A 793 24.60 -5.08 -30.03
N SER A 794 25.47 -5.33 -29.04
CA SER A 794 26.08 -4.27 -28.23
C SER A 794 26.95 -3.33 -29.05
N ALA A 795 27.65 -3.83 -30.08
CA ALA A 795 28.40 -3.00 -31.00
C ALA A 795 27.46 -2.09 -31.83
N PHE A 796 26.37 -2.64 -32.39
CA PHE A 796 25.38 -1.86 -33.17
C PHE A 796 24.74 -0.73 -32.35
N MET A 797 24.36 -0.99 -31.09
CA MET A 797 23.77 0.03 -30.20
C MET A 797 24.70 1.19 -29.85
N ARG A 798 26.02 1.01 -30.02
CA ARG A 798 27.04 2.01 -29.66
C ARG A 798 27.49 2.89 -30.84
N ASN A 799 26.69 2.93 -31.92
CA ASN A 799 26.93 3.75 -33.10
C ASN A 799 28.34 3.54 -33.66
N VAL A 800 28.64 2.32 -34.10
CA VAL A 800 29.75 2.10 -35.03
C VAL A 800 29.51 3.01 -36.24
N SER A 801 30.24 4.13 -36.30
CA SER A 801 30.08 5.16 -37.32
C SER A 801 30.78 4.80 -38.64
N ASN A 802 31.55 3.71 -38.64
CA ASN A 802 32.22 3.20 -39.82
C ASN A 802 31.27 2.26 -40.59
N GLU A 803 30.77 2.75 -41.73
CA GLU A 803 29.87 2.03 -42.63
C GLU A 803 30.40 0.66 -43.06
N ALA A 804 31.71 0.53 -43.31
CA ALA A 804 32.34 -0.74 -43.66
C ALA A 804 32.32 -1.76 -42.50
N MET A 805 32.34 -1.27 -41.26
CA MET A 805 32.27 -2.09 -40.06
C MET A 805 30.83 -2.51 -39.72
N VAL A 806 29.86 -1.61 -39.92
CA VAL A 806 28.43 -1.94 -39.86
C VAL A 806 28.11 -3.01 -40.90
N LEU A 807 28.61 -2.86 -42.13
CA LEU A 807 28.46 -3.84 -43.21
C LEU A 807 29.06 -5.20 -42.82
N LYS A 808 30.30 -5.25 -42.30
CA LYS A 808 30.92 -6.49 -41.79
C LYS A 808 30.10 -7.15 -40.68
N CYS A 809 29.51 -6.38 -39.76
CA CYS A 809 28.69 -6.92 -38.68
C CYS A 809 27.35 -7.47 -39.22
N VAL A 810 26.77 -6.79 -40.21
CA VAL A 810 25.57 -7.25 -40.92
C VAL A 810 25.87 -8.54 -41.68
N GLU A 811 26.95 -8.58 -42.48
CA GLU A 811 27.44 -9.77 -43.18
C GLU A 811 27.70 -10.95 -42.22
N LEU A 812 28.28 -10.69 -41.04
CA LEU A 812 28.50 -11.71 -40.03
C LEU A 812 27.20 -12.21 -39.40
N CYS A 813 26.22 -11.32 -39.15
CA CYS A 813 24.89 -11.74 -38.70
C CYS A 813 24.25 -12.66 -39.74
N TYR A 814 24.35 -12.32 -41.04
CA TYR A 814 23.87 -13.18 -42.12
C TYR A 814 24.61 -14.52 -42.20
N PHE A 815 25.94 -14.51 -42.05
CA PHE A 815 26.73 -15.74 -42.00
C PHE A 815 26.33 -16.63 -40.83
N LEU A 816 26.10 -16.05 -39.64
CA LEU A 816 25.62 -16.79 -38.45
C LEU A 816 24.22 -17.36 -38.67
N ILE A 817 23.34 -16.61 -39.32
CA ILE A 817 21.98 -17.05 -39.70
C ILE A 817 22.05 -18.24 -40.67
N ASP A 818 22.96 -18.21 -41.65
CA ASP A 818 23.16 -19.31 -42.61
C ASP A 818 23.74 -20.58 -41.97
N LYS A 819 24.69 -20.43 -41.04
CA LYS A 819 25.37 -21.58 -40.40
C LYS A 819 24.65 -22.16 -39.19
N LYS A 820 23.87 -21.35 -38.48
CA LYS A 820 23.14 -21.72 -37.25
C LYS A 820 21.73 -21.10 -37.28
N PRO A 821 20.84 -21.60 -38.15
CA PRO A 821 19.49 -21.07 -38.33
C PRO A 821 18.64 -21.08 -37.05
N ASP A 822 18.94 -21.97 -36.10
CA ASP A 822 18.23 -22.08 -34.81
C ASP A 822 18.59 -20.98 -33.80
N PHE A 823 19.55 -20.12 -34.14
CA PHE A 823 20.11 -19.15 -33.22
C PHE A 823 19.56 -17.74 -33.49
N TYR A 824 18.82 -17.19 -32.53
CA TYR A 824 18.01 -15.97 -32.74
C TYR A 824 18.73 -14.64 -32.51
N SER A 825 19.85 -14.61 -31.76
CA SER A 825 20.52 -13.35 -31.41
C SER A 825 21.04 -12.52 -32.60
N PRO A 826 21.45 -13.10 -33.75
CA PRO A 826 21.76 -12.34 -34.96
C PRO A 826 20.53 -11.58 -35.50
N PHE A 827 19.33 -12.16 -35.41
CA PHE A 827 18.09 -11.49 -35.81
C PHE A 827 17.77 -10.32 -34.87
N TYR A 828 18.00 -10.49 -33.56
CA TYR A 828 17.91 -9.41 -32.58
C TYR A 828 18.92 -8.28 -32.85
N ALA A 829 20.15 -8.62 -33.23
CA ALA A 829 21.14 -7.62 -33.61
C ALA A 829 20.70 -6.82 -34.84
N LEU A 830 20.19 -7.50 -35.88
CA LEU A 830 19.68 -6.88 -37.10
C LEU A 830 18.45 -5.97 -36.84
N SER A 831 17.61 -6.26 -35.85
CA SER A 831 16.45 -5.41 -35.52
C SER A 831 16.83 -4.01 -35.01
N HIS A 832 18.11 -3.80 -34.65
CA HIS A 832 18.63 -2.50 -34.20
C HIS A 832 19.32 -1.72 -35.33
N VAL A 833 19.45 -2.29 -36.53
CA VAL A 833 20.00 -1.61 -37.71
C VAL A 833 18.93 -0.67 -38.26
N ARG A 834 19.21 0.63 -38.23
CA ARG A 834 18.27 1.68 -38.67
C ARG A 834 18.37 2.00 -40.16
N ASP A 835 19.54 1.81 -40.77
CA ASP A 835 19.72 2.02 -42.21
C ASP A 835 19.33 0.77 -42.98
N THR A 836 18.15 0.81 -43.61
CA THR A 836 17.58 -0.34 -44.31
C THR A 836 18.34 -0.71 -45.58
N LYS A 837 19.14 0.21 -46.15
CA LYS A 837 19.94 -0.05 -47.36
C LYS A 837 21.03 -1.10 -47.17
N LEU A 838 21.47 -1.30 -45.92
CA LEU A 838 22.45 -2.33 -45.57
C LEU A 838 21.82 -3.72 -45.45
N ILE A 839 20.49 -3.79 -45.33
CA ILE A 839 19.72 -5.04 -45.16
C ILE A 839 19.14 -5.50 -46.51
N GLU A 840 18.75 -4.55 -47.36
CA GLU A 840 18.14 -4.80 -48.69
C GLU A 840 18.90 -5.81 -49.57
N PRO A 841 20.25 -5.78 -49.70
CA PRO A 841 20.99 -6.74 -50.52
C PRO A 841 20.90 -8.20 -50.05
N HIS A 842 20.53 -8.42 -48.80
CA HIS A 842 20.49 -9.73 -48.16
C HIS A 842 19.06 -10.16 -47.79
N ILE A 843 18.05 -9.46 -48.31
CA ILE A 843 16.65 -9.67 -47.95
C ILE A 843 16.17 -11.09 -48.23
N ASP A 844 16.64 -11.70 -49.32
CA ASP A 844 16.33 -13.08 -49.69
C ASP A 844 16.77 -14.10 -48.62
N THR A 845 17.81 -13.78 -47.85
CA THR A 845 18.26 -14.62 -46.74
C THR A 845 17.29 -14.52 -45.57
N LEU A 846 16.81 -13.32 -45.24
CA LEU A 846 15.83 -13.11 -44.15
C LEU A 846 14.44 -13.67 -44.50
N VAL A 847 14.03 -13.52 -45.76
CA VAL A 847 12.71 -13.98 -46.24
C VAL A 847 12.54 -15.49 -46.09
N ARG A 848 13.62 -16.29 -46.18
CA ARG A 848 13.58 -17.75 -45.93
C ARG A 848 13.14 -18.10 -44.51
N PHE A 849 13.42 -17.22 -43.55
CA PHE A 849 13.05 -17.43 -42.15
C PHE A 849 11.61 -17.02 -41.84
N LEU A 850 10.90 -16.42 -42.82
CA LEU A 850 9.46 -16.15 -42.72
C LEU A 850 8.60 -17.41 -42.86
N ASP A 851 9.17 -18.54 -43.30
CA ASP A 851 8.45 -19.81 -43.30
C ASP A 851 8.10 -20.18 -41.84
N PRO A 852 6.81 -20.42 -41.51
CA PRO A 852 6.37 -20.81 -40.17
C PRO A 852 7.03 -22.08 -39.61
N LYS A 853 7.72 -22.86 -40.44
CA LYS A 853 8.51 -24.03 -40.01
C LYS A 853 9.80 -23.67 -39.26
N ASN A 854 10.26 -22.42 -39.36
CA ASN A 854 11.44 -21.97 -38.63
C ASN A 854 11.14 -21.76 -37.14
N PRO A 855 12.11 -21.39 -36.28
CA PRO A 855 11.84 -21.00 -34.90
C PRO A 855 11.16 -19.63 -34.79
N ALA A 856 10.37 -19.41 -33.74
CA ALA A 856 9.54 -18.22 -33.56
C ALA A 856 10.35 -16.94 -33.30
N GLU A 857 11.39 -17.05 -32.48
CA GLU A 857 12.20 -15.94 -32.01
C GLU A 857 12.83 -15.16 -33.19
N PRO A 858 13.46 -15.80 -34.19
CA PRO A 858 13.84 -15.15 -35.45
C PRO A 858 12.71 -14.38 -36.12
N ARG A 859 11.53 -14.99 -36.28
CA ARG A 859 10.37 -14.36 -36.96
C ARG A 859 9.84 -13.15 -36.21
N MET A 860 9.87 -13.17 -34.87
CA MET A 860 9.52 -12.01 -34.05
C MET A 860 10.47 -10.84 -34.28
N TYR A 861 11.78 -11.07 -34.30
CA TYR A 861 12.75 -9.99 -34.54
C TYR A 861 12.69 -9.49 -35.99
N LEU A 862 12.43 -10.38 -36.95
CA LEU A 862 12.18 -10.00 -38.34
C LEU A 862 10.97 -9.06 -38.48
N ALA A 863 9.91 -9.23 -37.69
CA ALA A 863 8.81 -8.27 -37.69
C ALA A 863 9.27 -6.85 -37.37
N SER A 864 10.22 -6.69 -36.44
CA SER A 864 10.82 -5.40 -36.12
C SER A 864 11.76 -4.90 -37.23
N VAL A 865 12.60 -5.77 -37.80
CA VAL A 865 13.46 -5.43 -38.96
C VAL A 865 12.63 -4.89 -40.12
N PHE A 866 11.59 -5.62 -40.51
CA PHE A 866 10.74 -5.23 -41.63
C PHE A 866 9.89 -4.01 -41.30
N SER A 867 9.47 -3.80 -40.04
CA SER A 867 8.67 -2.61 -39.67
C SER A 867 9.36 -1.27 -39.92
N ASN A 868 10.69 -1.27 -39.95
CA ASN A 868 11.50 -0.10 -40.29
C ASN A 868 11.62 0.10 -41.82
N MET A 869 11.31 -0.91 -42.63
CA MET A 869 11.30 -0.84 -44.10
C MET A 869 9.94 -0.39 -44.60
N LEU A 870 9.71 0.93 -44.70
CA LEU A 870 8.46 1.52 -45.20
C LEU A 870 8.27 1.36 -46.74
N SER A 871 8.52 0.15 -47.26
CA SER A 871 8.38 -0.25 -48.66
C SER A 871 7.33 -1.37 -48.80
N PRO A 872 6.81 -1.63 -50.03
CA PRO A 872 5.91 -2.75 -50.27
C PRO A 872 6.50 -4.11 -49.87
N ILE A 873 7.82 -4.26 -49.96
CA ILE A 873 8.53 -5.49 -49.56
C ILE A 873 8.47 -5.67 -48.04
N GLY A 874 8.72 -4.61 -47.27
CA GLY A 874 8.60 -4.65 -45.81
C GLY A 874 7.17 -4.93 -45.34
N PHE A 875 6.18 -4.27 -45.97
CA PHE A 875 4.78 -4.56 -45.68
C PHE A 875 4.40 -6.01 -46.02
N ASN A 876 4.79 -6.54 -47.18
CA ASN A 876 4.49 -7.93 -47.57
C ASN A 876 5.10 -8.94 -46.60
N ALA A 877 6.33 -8.70 -46.13
CA ALA A 877 6.98 -9.53 -45.14
C ALA A 877 6.24 -9.52 -43.79
N ILE A 878 5.87 -8.35 -43.28
CA ILE A 878 5.10 -8.24 -42.03
C ILE A 878 3.70 -8.82 -42.19
N TYR A 879 3.06 -8.62 -43.34
CA TYR A 879 1.77 -9.22 -43.67
C TYR A 879 1.87 -10.76 -43.62
N GLN A 880 2.93 -11.34 -44.19
CA GLN A 880 3.18 -12.78 -44.10
C GLN A 880 3.41 -13.24 -42.65
N ILE A 881 4.21 -12.51 -41.86
CA ILE A 881 4.46 -12.84 -40.43
C ILE A 881 3.18 -12.68 -39.59
N SER A 882 2.30 -11.74 -39.93
CA SER A 882 1.02 -11.56 -39.21
C SER A 882 0.07 -12.76 -39.35
N GLN A 883 0.30 -13.62 -40.35
CA GLN A 883 -0.42 -14.87 -40.58
C GLN A 883 0.26 -16.08 -39.94
N ASP A 884 1.29 -15.86 -39.11
CA ASP A 884 2.00 -16.95 -38.44
C ASP A 884 1.07 -17.75 -37.52
N ARG A 885 1.38 -19.04 -37.36
CA ARG A 885 0.62 -19.93 -36.48
C ARG A 885 0.94 -19.72 -35.00
N GLU A 886 2.07 -19.08 -34.70
CA GLU A 886 2.43 -18.73 -33.33
C GLU A 886 1.93 -17.33 -32.96
N ASP A 887 1.02 -17.27 -32.01
CA ASP A 887 0.36 -16.03 -31.54
C ASP A 887 1.35 -14.90 -31.22
N ARG A 888 2.45 -15.19 -30.52
CA ARG A 888 3.48 -14.19 -30.16
C ARG A 888 4.18 -13.57 -31.38
N VAL A 889 4.34 -14.35 -32.44
CA VAL A 889 4.96 -13.92 -33.71
C VAL A 889 3.98 -13.05 -34.48
N ALA A 890 2.75 -13.54 -34.64
CA ALA A 890 1.67 -12.82 -35.31
C ALA A 890 1.36 -11.48 -34.61
N THR A 891 1.26 -11.46 -33.28
CA THR A 891 1.03 -10.24 -32.51
C THR A 891 2.17 -9.23 -32.65
N ALA A 892 3.43 -9.66 -32.62
CA ALA A 892 4.58 -8.77 -32.84
C ALA A 892 4.54 -8.13 -34.24
N ALA A 893 4.17 -8.90 -35.27
CA ALA A 893 3.96 -8.39 -36.62
C ALA A 893 2.79 -7.41 -36.72
N ILE A 894 1.64 -7.72 -36.12
CA ILE A 894 0.46 -6.83 -36.11
C ILE A 894 0.80 -5.47 -35.48
N GLN A 895 1.60 -5.46 -34.42
CA GLN A 895 2.10 -4.20 -33.83
C GLN A 895 3.07 -3.45 -34.76
N GLY A 896 3.92 -4.19 -35.48
CA GLY A 896 4.83 -3.68 -36.51
C GLY A 896 4.13 -3.08 -37.74
N ILE A 897 2.81 -3.29 -37.92
CA ILE A 897 2.01 -2.69 -39.00
C ILE A 897 1.63 -1.24 -38.71
N ARG A 898 1.60 -0.82 -37.45
CA ARG A 898 1.16 0.53 -37.05
C ARG A 898 1.88 1.67 -37.81
N PRO A 899 3.20 1.64 -38.05
CA PRO A 899 3.89 2.67 -38.86
C PRO A 899 3.35 2.80 -40.29
N TYR A 900 2.86 1.70 -40.89
CA TYR A 900 2.30 1.70 -42.25
C TYR A 900 0.87 2.25 -42.33
N SER A 901 0.18 2.45 -41.21
CA SER A 901 -1.18 3.01 -41.20
C SER A 901 -1.28 4.39 -41.88
N ARG A 902 -0.16 5.11 -41.96
CA ARG A 902 -0.01 6.42 -42.61
C ARG A 902 0.38 6.36 -44.10
N VAL A 903 0.65 5.19 -44.66
CA VAL A 903 1.03 5.00 -46.07
C VAL A 903 -0.25 4.77 -46.90
N PRO A 904 -0.69 5.75 -47.72
CA PRO A 904 -2.01 5.70 -48.35
C PRO A 904 -2.23 4.49 -49.26
N GLN A 905 -1.19 4.04 -49.96
CA GLN A 905 -1.25 2.91 -50.90
C GLN A 905 -1.47 1.56 -50.21
N ILE A 906 -1.27 1.48 -48.89
CA ILE A 906 -1.28 0.23 -48.10
C ILE A 906 -2.52 0.17 -47.18
N LYS A 907 -3.33 1.22 -47.13
CA LYS A 907 -4.55 1.31 -46.30
C LYS A 907 -5.55 0.18 -46.57
N GLU A 908 -5.92 -0.05 -47.83
CA GLU A 908 -6.87 -1.11 -48.18
C GLU A 908 -6.30 -2.53 -47.89
N PRO A 909 -5.02 -2.83 -48.21
CA PRO A 909 -4.36 -4.05 -47.72
C PRO A 909 -4.40 -4.25 -46.20
N ILE A 910 -4.23 -3.19 -45.39
CA ILE A 910 -4.31 -3.28 -43.93
C ILE A 910 -5.73 -3.61 -43.47
N LEU A 911 -6.76 -2.99 -44.06
CA LEU A 911 -8.15 -3.29 -43.72
C LEU A 911 -8.53 -4.73 -44.08
N LYS A 912 -8.08 -5.23 -45.24
CA LYS A 912 -8.23 -6.64 -45.64
C LYS A 912 -7.47 -7.59 -44.72
N LEU A 913 -6.30 -7.19 -44.22
CA LEU A 913 -5.59 -7.96 -43.20
C LEU A 913 -6.39 -8.03 -41.90
N ILE A 914 -6.90 -6.90 -41.41
CA ILE A 914 -7.73 -6.87 -40.18
C ILE A 914 -8.95 -7.78 -40.37
N GLU A 915 -9.64 -7.69 -41.52
CA GLU A 915 -10.75 -8.58 -41.87
C GLU A 915 -10.36 -10.07 -41.81
N HIS A 916 -9.18 -10.41 -42.34
CA HIS A 916 -8.64 -11.76 -42.28
C HIS A 916 -8.34 -12.19 -40.83
N LEU A 917 -7.64 -11.37 -40.05
CA LEU A 917 -7.24 -11.65 -38.67
C LEU A 917 -8.44 -11.76 -37.72
N LEU A 918 -9.54 -11.08 -38.00
CA LEU A 918 -10.82 -11.24 -37.30
C LEU A 918 -11.44 -12.65 -37.50
N SER A 919 -10.89 -13.46 -38.39
CA SER A 919 -11.25 -14.89 -38.53
C SER A 919 -10.39 -15.81 -37.65
N SER A 920 -9.39 -15.27 -36.94
CA SER A 920 -8.49 -16.06 -36.11
C SER A 920 -9.22 -16.67 -34.92
N SER A 921 -8.81 -17.86 -34.50
CA SER A 921 -9.27 -18.48 -33.25
C SER A 921 -8.42 -18.07 -32.04
N SER A 922 -7.29 -17.40 -32.27
CA SER A 922 -6.42 -16.88 -31.20
C SER A 922 -6.98 -15.59 -30.61
N TYR A 923 -7.13 -15.57 -29.29
CA TYR A 923 -7.53 -14.38 -28.54
C TYR A 923 -6.54 -13.22 -28.71
N HIS A 924 -5.24 -13.48 -28.69
CA HIS A 924 -4.21 -12.44 -28.79
C HIS A 924 -4.20 -11.80 -30.18
N ILE A 925 -4.37 -12.59 -31.25
CA ILE A 925 -4.48 -12.10 -32.62
C ILE A 925 -5.78 -11.30 -32.80
N LEU A 926 -6.90 -11.81 -32.30
CA LEU A 926 -8.19 -11.11 -32.35
C LEU A 926 -8.12 -9.76 -31.62
N LYS A 927 -7.54 -9.74 -30.41
CA LYS A 927 -7.36 -8.52 -29.64
C LYS A 927 -6.48 -7.51 -30.37
N SER A 928 -5.32 -7.94 -30.90
CA SER A 928 -4.43 -7.06 -31.65
C SER A 928 -5.05 -6.56 -32.97
N ALA A 929 -5.88 -7.36 -33.63
CA ALA A 929 -6.64 -6.93 -34.81
C ALA A 929 -7.70 -5.88 -34.47
N LEU A 930 -8.42 -6.06 -33.35
CA LEU A 930 -9.39 -5.09 -32.83
C LEU A 930 -8.71 -3.78 -32.40
N GLU A 931 -7.53 -3.83 -31.79
CA GLU A 931 -6.73 -2.63 -31.45
C GLU A 931 -6.18 -1.93 -32.70
N LEU A 932 -5.79 -2.66 -33.75
CA LEU A 932 -5.35 -2.08 -35.01
C LEU A 932 -6.52 -1.39 -35.73
N MET A 933 -7.73 -1.93 -35.59
CA MET A 933 -8.97 -1.33 -36.11
C MET A 933 -9.28 0.03 -35.46
N ASP A 934 -8.94 0.23 -34.19
CA ASP A 934 -9.21 1.48 -33.47
C ASP A 934 -8.56 2.69 -34.17
N LEU A 935 -7.47 2.48 -34.93
CA LEU A 935 -6.81 3.50 -35.77
C LEU A 935 -7.66 4.00 -36.95
N TYR A 936 -8.71 3.27 -37.32
CA TYR A 936 -9.61 3.56 -38.46
C TYR A 936 -11.04 3.88 -38.00
N SER A 937 -11.20 4.35 -36.76
CA SER A 937 -12.50 4.74 -36.20
C SER A 937 -13.17 5.84 -37.06
N GLY A 938 -14.42 5.61 -37.47
CA GLY A 938 -15.18 6.53 -38.33
C GLY A 938 -14.80 6.50 -39.82
N ASP A 939 -13.92 5.59 -40.26
CA ASP A 939 -13.52 5.45 -41.66
C ASP A 939 -14.58 4.68 -42.47
N SER A 940 -15.05 5.28 -43.57
CA SER A 940 -16.11 4.71 -44.41
C SER A 940 -15.71 3.39 -45.09
N LEU A 941 -14.43 3.23 -45.44
CA LEU A 941 -13.92 2.00 -46.05
C LEU A 941 -13.78 0.87 -45.02
N ALA A 942 -13.39 1.20 -43.78
CA ALA A 942 -13.38 0.25 -42.67
C ALA A 942 -14.79 -0.25 -42.34
N ASN A 943 -15.80 0.62 -42.41
CA ASN A 943 -17.19 0.23 -42.19
C ASN A 943 -17.72 -0.73 -43.28
N ILE A 944 -17.27 -0.58 -44.53
CA ILE A 944 -17.64 -1.49 -45.63
C ILE A 944 -16.96 -2.86 -45.49
N ILE A 945 -15.66 -2.87 -45.17
CA ILE A 945 -14.85 -4.10 -45.18
C ILE A 945 -15.00 -4.90 -43.87
N ILE A 946 -15.00 -4.25 -42.70
CA ILE A 946 -14.80 -4.92 -41.40
C ILE A 946 -16.13 -5.19 -40.68
N ARG A 947 -17.12 -4.30 -40.79
CA ARG A 947 -18.40 -4.42 -40.06
C ARG A 947 -19.12 -5.76 -40.28
N PRO A 948 -19.31 -6.26 -41.52
CA PRO A 948 -20.03 -7.52 -41.74
C PRO A 948 -19.35 -8.70 -41.02
N LYS A 949 -18.02 -8.64 -40.90
CA LYS A 949 -17.22 -9.64 -40.21
C LYS A 949 -17.41 -9.59 -38.70
N LEU A 950 -17.42 -8.40 -38.10
CA LEU A 950 -17.67 -8.21 -36.68
C LEU A 950 -19.08 -8.64 -36.28
N GLU A 951 -20.10 -8.32 -37.08
CA GLU A 951 -21.50 -8.74 -36.86
C GLU A 951 -21.66 -10.27 -36.92
N LYS A 952 -20.93 -10.95 -37.82
CA LYS A 952 -20.90 -12.42 -37.86
C LYS A 952 -20.10 -13.02 -36.69
N LEU A 953 -19.01 -12.38 -36.29
CA LEU A 953 -18.11 -12.86 -35.25
C LEU A 953 -18.74 -12.74 -33.86
N ILE A 954 -19.45 -11.65 -33.56
CA ILE A 954 -20.16 -11.51 -32.29
C ILE A 954 -21.25 -12.58 -32.13
N ALA A 955 -21.98 -12.90 -33.21
CA ALA A 955 -23.02 -13.92 -33.22
C ALA A 955 -22.49 -15.36 -33.12
N SER A 956 -21.24 -15.61 -33.54
CA SER A 956 -20.66 -16.96 -33.58
C SER A 956 -19.60 -17.21 -32.50
N SER A 957 -19.04 -16.17 -31.89
CA SER A 957 -18.03 -16.29 -30.84
C SER A 957 -18.64 -16.82 -29.56
N LYS A 958 -18.07 -17.91 -29.02
CA LYS A 958 -18.44 -18.44 -27.69
C LYS A 958 -17.76 -17.69 -26.55
N SER A 959 -16.68 -16.96 -26.84
CA SER A 959 -15.94 -16.16 -25.86
C SER A 959 -16.65 -14.84 -25.59
N VAL A 960 -17.07 -14.71 -24.34
CA VAL A 960 -17.77 -13.57 -23.78
C VAL A 960 -16.95 -12.27 -23.88
N ASP A 961 -15.65 -12.32 -23.54
CA ASP A 961 -14.74 -11.17 -23.61
C ASP A 961 -14.58 -10.67 -25.05
N ILE A 962 -14.53 -11.60 -26.00
CA ILE A 962 -14.45 -11.28 -27.43
C ILE A 962 -15.76 -10.65 -27.91
N ARG A 963 -16.92 -11.20 -27.49
CA ARG A 963 -18.23 -10.59 -27.80
C ARG A 963 -18.34 -9.16 -27.23
N TYR A 964 -17.80 -8.92 -26.03
CA TYR A 964 -17.76 -7.59 -25.43
C TYR A 964 -16.87 -6.61 -26.21
N GLU A 965 -15.63 -7.00 -26.53
CA GLU A 965 -14.70 -6.14 -27.26
C GLU A 965 -15.17 -5.86 -28.71
N ILE A 966 -15.89 -6.79 -29.34
CA ILE A 966 -16.55 -6.60 -30.63
C ILE A 966 -17.74 -5.65 -30.51
N ALA A 967 -18.60 -5.84 -29.49
CA ALA A 967 -19.76 -4.97 -29.27
C ALA A 967 -19.36 -3.49 -29.09
N LYS A 968 -18.29 -3.24 -28.34
CA LYS A 968 -17.72 -1.90 -28.15
C LYS A 968 -17.30 -1.24 -29.46
N ARG A 969 -16.83 -2.02 -30.44
CA ARG A 969 -16.26 -1.53 -31.70
C ARG A 969 -17.29 -1.43 -32.82
N LEU A 970 -18.31 -2.28 -32.81
CA LEU A 970 -19.52 -2.08 -33.61
C LEU A 970 -20.20 -0.74 -33.26
N LEU A 971 -20.20 -0.35 -31.98
CA LEU A 971 -20.68 0.96 -31.51
C LEU A 971 -19.85 2.14 -32.06
N LEU A 972 -18.54 1.97 -32.22
CA LEU A 972 -17.65 3.00 -32.78
C LEU A 972 -17.79 3.15 -34.32
N LEU A 973 -18.20 2.08 -35.02
CA LEU A 973 -18.35 2.09 -36.48
C LEU A 973 -19.67 2.69 -36.96
N ASP A 974 -20.79 2.47 -36.27
CA ASP A 974 -21.96 3.35 -36.38
C ASP A 974 -22.87 3.28 -35.12
N PRO A 975 -23.00 4.39 -34.36
CA PRO A 975 -23.77 4.46 -33.11
C PRO A 975 -25.29 4.25 -33.25
N SER A 976 -25.85 4.23 -34.47
CA SER A 976 -27.31 4.26 -34.72
C SER A 976 -27.93 2.91 -35.06
N SER A 977 -27.15 1.81 -35.08
CA SER A 977 -27.64 0.52 -35.57
C SER A 977 -28.60 -0.22 -34.62
N LYS A 978 -29.70 -0.76 -35.18
CA LYS A 978 -30.77 -1.54 -34.51
C LYS A 978 -30.36 -2.85 -33.77
N PRO A 979 -29.19 -3.48 -33.94
CA PRO A 979 -28.74 -4.60 -33.10
C PRO A 979 -28.45 -4.23 -31.64
N TYR A 980 -28.61 -2.97 -31.24
CA TYR A 980 -28.43 -2.48 -29.87
C TYR A 980 -29.37 -3.18 -28.86
N GLN A 981 -30.62 -3.46 -29.21
CA GLN A 981 -31.60 -3.99 -28.24
C GLN A 981 -31.55 -5.52 -28.05
N GLN A 982 -31.15 -6.28 -29.07
CA GLN A 982 -30.97 -7.74 -28.96
C GLN A 982 -29.58 -8.13 -28.40
N SER A 983 -28.56 -7.29 -28.56
CA SER A 983 -27.21 -7.57 -28.04
C SER A 983 -27.05 -7.24 -26.55
N ILE A 984 -27.95 -6.44 -25.97
CA ILE A 984 -27.97 -6.16 -24.51
C ILE A 984 -28.42 -7.41 -23.73
N SER A 985 -29.34 -8.22 -24.26
CA SER A 985 -29.70 -9.49 -23.62
C SER A 985 -28.54 -10.50 -23.66
N GLU A 986 -27.70 -10.48 -24.70
CA GLU A 986 -26.49 -11.30 -24.75
C GLU A 986 -25.35 -10.75 -23.88
N LEU A 987 -25.19 -9.42 -23.76
CA LEU A 987 -24.28 -8.80 -22.78
C LEU A 987 -24.70 -9.10 -21.33
N ASN A 988 -26.00 -9.26 -21.07
CA ASN A 988 -26.52 -9.71 -19.79
C ASN A 988 -26.39 -11.24 -19.60
N LEU A 989 -26.46 -12.05 -20.66
CA LEU A 989 -26.17 -13.50 -20.62
C LEU A 989 -24.66 -13.77 -20.42
N VAL A 990 -23.81 -12.96 -21.02
CA VAL A 990 -22.35 -12.88 -20.83
C VAL A 990 -21.99 -12.68 -19.35
N ARG A 991 -22.76 -11.85 -18.63
CA ARG A 991 -22.63 -11.68 -17.18
C ARG A 991 -23.12 -12.89 -16.37
N GLN A 992 -23.95 -13.76 -16.94
CA GLN A 992 -24.50 -14.95 -16.29
C GLN A 992 -23.75 -16.25 -16.60
N VAL A 993 -22.97 -16.32 -17.69
CA VAL A 993 -22.31 -17.57 -18.16
C VAL A 993 -20.81 -17.65 -17.81
N HIS A 994 -20.21 -16.64 -17.16
CA HIS A 994 -18.84 -16.72 -16.62
C HIS A 994 -18.82 -17.21 -15.16
N PRO A 995 -18.51 -18.49 -14.86
CA PRO A 995 -18.56 -18.98 -13.50
C PRO A 995 -17.27 -18.73 -12.71
N ARG A 996 -16.32 -17.91 -13.20
CA ARG A 996 -15.03 -17.66 -12.52
C ARG A 996 -14.46 -16.24 -12.66
N GLN A 997 -15.30 -15.23 -12.86
CA GLN A 997 -14.94 -13.91 -12.37
C GLN A 997 -15.46 -13.80 -10.94
N VAL A 998 -14.55 -13.94 -9.99
CA VAL A 998 -14.83 -13.63 -8.60
C VAL A 998 -15.04 -12.12 -8.51
N LYS A 999 -16.24 -11.68 -8.14
CA LYS A 999 -16.43 -10.33 -7.61
C LYS A 999 -15.71 -10.28 -6.25
N LEU A 1000 -14.45 -9.87 -6.28
CA LEU A 1000 -13.77 -9.41 -5.09
C LEU A 1000 -14.11 -7.94 -4.90
N ASP A 1001 -14.55 -7.61 -3.70
CA ASP A 1001 -14.95 -6.28 -3.27
C ASP A 1001 -13.86 -5.25 -3.62
N THR A 1002 -14.23 -4.13 -4.24
CA THR A 1002 -13.30 -3.05 -4.66
C THR A 1002 -12.70 -2.27 -3.49
N ALA A 1003 -12.97 -2.69 -2.25
CA ALA A 1003 -12.34 -2.24 -1.00
C ALA A 1003 -10.84 -2.59 -0.87
N PHE A 1004 -10.13 -2.82 -1.99
CA PHE A 1004 -8.72 -3.21 -2.06
C PHE A 1004 -7.72 -2.15 -1.59
N LEU A 1005 -8.17 -0.93 -1.24
CA LEU A 1005 -7.33 0.25 -1.06
C LEU A 1005 -7.48 0.94 0.31
N SER A 1006 -8.16 0.34 1.30
CA SER A 1006 -8.21 0.88 2.67
C SER A 1006 -7.49 -0.02 3.68
N ASP A 1007 -6.66 0.58 4.52
CA ASP A 1007 -5.90 -0.11 5.57
C ASP A 1007 -6.80 -0.70 6.69
N ASP A 1008 -8.01 -0.15 6.87
CA ASP A 1008 -9.04 -0.64 7.81
C ASP A 1008 -9.60 -2.04 7.46
N PHE A 1009 -9.30 -2.56 6.26
CA PHE A 1009 -9.79 -3.86 5.80
C PHE A 1009 -9.02 -5.03 6.43
N THR A 1010 -7.79 -4.81 6.89
CA THR A 1010 -6.85 -5.85 7.37
C THR A 1010 -7.32 -6.56 8.64
N THR A 1011 -7.94 -5.84 9.58
CA THR A 1011 -8.41 -6.37 10.88
C THR A 1011 -9.65 -7.26 10.75
N ALA A 1012 -10.59 -6.91 9.86
CA ALA A 1012 -11.77 -7.73 9.59
C ALA A 1012 -11.41 -9.04 8.87
N LEU A 1013 -10.38 -9.01 8.03
CA LEU A 1013 -9.87 -10.17 7.29
C LEU A 1013 -9.04 -11.10 8.15
N TYR A 1014 -8.17 -10.54 9.02
CA TYR A 1014 -7.50 -11.32 10.07
C TYR A 1014 -8.55 -12.03 10.92
N THR A 1015 -9.57 -11.34 11.41
CA THR A 1015 -10.61 -11.99 12.25
C THR A 1015 -11.38 -13.11 11.52
N LYS A 1016 -11.61 -12.99 10.21
CA LYS A 1016 -12.36 -13.99 9.40
C LYS A 1016 -11.53 -15.23 9.04
N TYR A 1017 -10.21 -15.10 8.92
CA TYR A 1017 -9.33 -16.13 8.36
C TYR A 1017 -8.12 -16.51 9.24
N LYS A 1018 -7.88 -15.85 10.39
CA LYS A 1018 -6.75 -16.13 11.31
C LYS A 1018 -6.73 -17.57 11.81
N ASP A 1019 -7.90 -18.17 12.01
CA ASP A 1019 -8.02 -19.54 12.52
C ASP A 1019 -7.87 -20.58 11.39
N LYS A 1020 -7.84 -20.12 10.13
CA LYS A 1020 -7.64 -20.94 8.92
C LYS A 1020 -6.17 -21.12 8.59
N LYS A 1021 -5.47 -21.79 9.50
CA LYS A 1021 -4.01 -21.98 9.43
C LYS A 1021 -3.60 -23.03 8.41
N TYR A 1022 -4.48 -23.98 8.09
CA TYR A 1022 -4.17 -25.10 7.20
C TYR A 1022 -5.12 -25.18 6.02
N SER A 1023 -4.63 -25.72 4.90
CA SER A 1023 -5.44 -26.05 3.74
C SER A 1023 -5.04 -27.42 3.20
N VAL A 1024 -6.02 -28.18 2.75
CA VAL A 1024 -5.80 -29.47 2.09
C VAL A 1024 -6.15 -29.34 0.61
N ILE A 1025 -5.14 -29.50 -0.23
CA ILE A 1025 -5.25 -29.56 -1.68
C ILE A 1025 -5.39 -31.03 -2.07
N GLU A 1026 -6.58 -31.43 -2.50
CA GLU A 1026 -6.85 -32.76 -3.01
C GLU A 1026 -6.56 -32.78 -4.51
N THR A 1027 -5.66 -33.66 -4.95
CA THR A 1027 -5.23 -33.78 -6.36
C THR A 1027 -5.53 -35.17 -6.90
N THR A 1028 -5.40 -35.35 -8.22
CA THR A 1028 -5.48 -36.67 -8.87
C THR A 1028 -4.45 -37.68 -8.37
N LYS A 1029 -3.36 -37.25 -7.73
CA LYS A 1029 -2.29 -38.11 -7.21
C LYS A 1029 -2.33 -38.31 -5.70
N GLY A 1030 -3.16 -37.57 -4.97
CA GLY A 1030 -3.27 -37.64 -3.51
C GLY A 1030 -3.53 -36.28 -2.85
N LYS A 1031 -3.50 -36.25 -1.51
CA LYS A 1031 -3.77 -35.05 -0.70
C LYS A 1031 -2.46 -34.39 -0.28
N ILE A 1032 -2.41 -33.08 -0.39
CA ILE A 1032 -1.30 -32.24 0.06
C ILE A 1032 -1.84 -31.31 1.14
N GLU A 1033 -1.26 -31.34 2.33
CA GLU A 1033 -1.61 -30.42 3.41
C GLU A 1033 -0.59 -29.30 3.48
N ILE A 1034 -1.06 -28.05 3.50
CA ILE A 1034 -0.24 -26.85 3.56
C ILE A 1034 -0.61 -26.00 4.79
N GLU A 1035 0.38 -25.34 5.38
CA GLU A 1035 0.23 -24.29 6.37
C GLU A 1035 0.36 -22.93 5.67
N LEU A 1036 -0.59 -22.04 5.90
CA LEU A 1036 -0.68 -20.72 5.29
C LEU A 1036 0.04 -19.68 6.16
N PHE A 1037 0.83 -18.80 5.55
CA PHE A 1037 1.59 -17.74 6.24
C PHE A 1037 0.79 -16.45 6.36
N PHE A 1038 -0.39 -16.52 6.98
CA PHE A 1038 -1.32 -15.38 7.04
C PHE A 1038 -0.69 -14.14 7.69
N GLU A 1039 0.16 -14.30 8.70
CA GLU A 1039 0.84 -13.19 9.40
C GLU A 1039 1.91 -12.49 8.55
N GLU A 1040 2.54 -13.22 7.62
CA GLU A 1040 3.62 -12.69 6.79
C GLU A 1040 3.13 -12.18 5.42
N THR A 1041 2.09 -12.80 4.86
CA THR A 1041 1.52 -12.49 3.55
C THR A 1041 -0.02 -12.51 3.57
N PRO A 1042 -0.67 -11.64 4.37
CA PRO A 1042 -2.11 -11.66 4.59
C PRO A 1042 -2.95 -11.46 3.32
N TYR A 1043 -2.54 -10.60 2.39
CA TYR A 1043 -3.32 -10.34 1.17
C TYR A 1043 -3.26 -11.53 0.20
N THR A 1044 -2.11 -12.19 0.09
CA THR A 1044 -1.88 -13.34 -0.78
C THR A 1044 -2.58 -14.59 -0.25
N VAL A 1045 -2.50 -14.83 1.06
CA VAL A 1045 -3.20 -15.96 1.71
C VAL A 1045 -4.71 -15.78 1.62
N ARG A 1046 -5.23 -14.57 1.88
CA ARG A 1046 -6.65 -14.27 1.69
C ARG A 1046 -7.11 -14.57 0.27
N ASN A 1047 -6.41 -14.03 -0.72
CA ASN A 1047 -6.75 -14.21 -2.12
C ASN A 1047 -6.80 -15.71 -2.49
N PHE A 1048 -5.83 -16.50 -2.02
CA PHE A 1048 -5.84 -17.96 -2.19
C PHE A 1048 -7.04 -18.63 -1.49
N ILE A 1049 -7.36 -18.26 -0.25
CA ILE A 1049 -8.50 -18.80 0.50
C ILE A 1049 -9.83 -18.48 -0.19
N GLU A 1050 -10.03 -17.23 -0.62
CA GLU A 1050 -11.29 -16.81 -1.24
C GLU A 1050 -11.53 -17.50 -2.59
N LEU A 1051 -10.47 -17.64 -3.39
CA LEU A 1051 -10.52 -18.42 -4.63
C LEU A 1051 -10.81 -19.90 -4.34
N ALA A 1052 -10.20 -20.49 -3.30
CA ALA A 1052 -10.48 -21.86 -2.89
C ALA A 1052 -11.93 -22.08 -2.42
N VAL A 1053 -12.45 -21.20 -1.56
CA VAL A 1053 -13.85 -21.25 -1.07
C VAL A 1053 -14.86 -21.14 -2.22
N GLN A 1054 -14.55 -20.33 -3.22
CA GLN A 1054 -15.37 -20.17 -4.43
C GLN A 1054 -15.19 -21.31 -5.44
N LYS A 1055 -14.46 -22.37 -5.07
CA LYS A 1055 -14.16 -23.51 -5.94
C LYS A 1055 -13.51 -23.08 -7.26
N TYR A 1056 -12.78 -21.96 -7.24
CA TYR A 1056 -12.08 -21.43 -8.40
C TYR A 1056 -10.98 -22.40 -8.84
N TYR A 1057 -10.32 -23.04 -7.89
CA TYR A 1057 -9.25 -24.00 -8.14
C TYR A 1057 -9.73 -25.41 -8.53
N ASP A 1058 -11.00 -25.74 -8.31
CA ASP A 1058 -11.54 -27.06 -8.61
C ASP A 1058 -11.39 -27.37 -10.12
N SER A 1059 -10.90 -28.56 -10.45
CA SER A 1059 -10.60 -29.02 -11.81
C SER A 1059 -9.53 -28.23 -12.58
N THR A 1060 -8.85 -27.26 -11.96
CA THR A 1060 -7.67 -26.62 -12.58
C THR A 1060 -6.51 -27.60 -12.67
N ILE A 1061 -5.68 -27.46 -13.71
CA ILE A 1061 -4.56 -28.37 -13.94
C ILE A 1061 -3.24 -27.78 -13.43
N PHE A 1062 -2.31 -28.65 -13.07
CA PHE A 1062 -0.89 -28.31 -13.00
C PHE A 1062 -0.34 -28.24 -14.43
N HIS A 1063 -0.28 -27.03 -14.98
CA HIS A 1063 0.09 -26.80 -16.38
C HIS A 1063 1.60 -26.75 -16.60
N ARG A 1064 2.38 -26.59 -15.51
CA ARG A 1064 3.85 -26.56 -15.57
C ARG A 1064 4.45 -27.34 -14.42
N VAL A 1065 5.13 -28.42 -14.75
CA VAL A 1065 5.90 -29.23 -13.81
C VAL A 1065 7.34 -29.33 -14.28
N VAL A 1066 8.26 -28.80 -13.48
CA VAL A 1066 9.70 -28.85 -13.74
C VAL A 1066 10.36 -29.56 -12.57
N SER A 1067 10.92 -30.74 -12.83
CA SER A 1067 11.61 -31.55 -11.82
C SER A 1067 12.73 -30.76 -11.14
N ASN A 1068 12.85 -30.91 -9.81
CA ASN A 1068 13.81 -30.18 -8.96
C ASN A 1068 13.73 -28.64 -9.05
N PHE A 1069 12.61 -28.09 -9.53
CA PHE A 1069 12.38 -26.66 -9.58
C PHE A 1069 10.99 -26.29 -9.05
N VAL A 1070 9.95 -26.35 -9.89
CA VAL A 1070 8.60 -25.85 -9.56
C VAL A 1070 7.49 -26.76 -10.08
N VAL A 1071 6.41 -26.87 -9.33
CA VAL A 1071 5.11 -27.45 -9.76
C VAL A 1071 4.07 -26.35 -9.67
N GLN A 1072 3.59 -25.84 -10.81
CA GLN A 1072 2.73 -24.66 -10.90
C GLN A 1072 1.33 -25.02 -11.39
N GLY A 1073 0.32 -24.46 -10.73
CA GLY A 1073 -1.11 -24.67 -10.98
C GLY A 1073 -1.94 -23.45 -10.62
N GLY A 1074 -3.26 -23.62 -10.54
CA GLY A 1074 -4.18 -22.53 -10.20
C GLY A 1074 -4.57 -21.62 -11.37
N ASP A 1075 -4.19 -21.99 -12.59
CA ASP A 1075 -4.66 -21.35 -13.82
C ASP A 1075 -6.01 -21.98 -14.26
N PRO A 1076 -7.11 -21.22 -14.34
CA PRO A 1076 -8.40 -21.73 -14.82
C PRO A 1076 -8.40 -22.17 -16.30
N LEU A 1077 -7.49 -21.63 -17.11
CA LEU A 1077 -7.32 -21.97 -18.53
C LEU A 1077 -6.32 -23.12 -18.72
N GLY A 1078 -5.44 -23.35 -17.74
CA GLY A 1078 -4.39 -24.36 -17.81
C GLY A 1078 -3.28 -24.04 -18.83
N THR A 1079 -3.13 -22.77 -19.23
CA THR A 1079 -2.20 -22.32 -20.29
C THR A 1079 -0.99 -21.56 -19.75
N GLY A 1080 -0.95 -21.27 -18.45
CA GLY A 1080 -0.03 -20.33 -17.80
C GLY A 1080 -0.46 -18.87 -17.90
N THR A 1081 -1.60 -18.55 -18.54
CA THR A 1081 -2.04 -17.18 -18.81
C THR A 1081 -3.39 -16.81 -18.18
N GLY A 1082 -4.13 -17.77 -17.62
CA GLY A 1082 -5.37 -17.45 -16.93
C GLY A 1082 -5.13 -16.87 -15.55
N TRP A 1083 -6.03 -15.97 -15.15
CA TRP A 1083 -5.93 -15.15 -13.95
C TRP A 1083 -7.36 -14.81 -13.48
N PRO A 1084 -7.56 -14.28 -12.26
CA PRO A 1084 -8.90 -14.17 -11.67
C PRO A 1084 -9.67 -12.90 -12.07
N GLY A 1085 -9.11 -12.06 -12.95
CA GLY A 1085 -9.73 -10.80 -13.38
C GLY A 1085 -9.30 -9.56 -12.59
N TYR A 1086 -8.41 -9.73 -11.60
CA TYR A 1086 -7.72 -8.66 -10.86
C TYR A 1086 -6.29 -9.09 -10.52
N ALA A 1087 -5.46 -8.12 -10.10
CA ALA A 1087 -4.12 -8.36 -9.56
C ALA A 1087 -4.05 -7.93 -8.09
N ILE A 1088 -3.19 -8.59 -7.31
CA ILE A 1088 -2.93 -8.24 -5.91
C ILE A 1088 -1.48 -7.75 -5.74
N ARG A 1089 -1.23 -6.96 -4.68
CA ARG A 1089 0.11 -6.46 -4.36
C ARG A 1089 1.06 -7.60 -3.98
N SER A 1090 2.34 -7.46 -4.31
CA SER A 1090 3.39 -8.37 -3.86
C SER A 1090 3.70 -8.15 -2.37
N GLU A 1091 3.78 -9.23 -1.59
CA GLU A 1091 4.15 -9.21 -0.17
C GLU A 1091 5.51 -9.88 0.01
N PHE A 1092 6.59 -9.15 -0.29
CA PHE A 1092 7.93 -9.70 -0.16
C PHE A 1092 8.31 -9.86 1.31
N THR A 1093 8.74 -11.06 1.69
CA THR A 1093 9.17 -11.39 3.04
C THR A 1093 10.61 -11.93 3.01
N PRO A 1094 11.35 -11.90 4.14
CA PRO A 1094 12.68 -12.51 4.22
C PRO A 1094 12.65 -14.05 4.17
N ARG A 1095 11.47 -14.67 4.09
CA ARG A 1095 11.31 -16.13 4.08
C ARG A 1095 11.89 -16.72 2.78
N PRO A 1096 12.81 -17.71 2.87
CA PRO A 1096 13.41 -18.30 1.68
C PRO A 1096 12.49 -19.31 0.99
N PHE A 1097 12.58 -19.41 -0.34
CA PHE A 1097 11.96 -20.46 -1.15
C PHE A 1097 12.71 -21.79 -0.99
N LEU A 1098 12.44 -22.49 0.11
CA LEU A 1098 12.94 -23.84 0.37
C LEU A 1098 12.01 -24.90 -0.24
N ARG A 1099 12.49 -26.15 -0.39
CA ARG A 1099 11.64 -27.27 -0.80
C ARG A 1099 10.37 -27.34 0.08
N GLY A 1100 9.21 -27.47 -0.56
CA GLY A 1100 7.90 -27.47 0.10
C GLY A 1100 7.30 -26.08 0.36
N VAL A 1101 8.00 -24.97 0.10
CA VAL A 1101 7.40 -23.62 0.17
C VAL A 1101 6.57 -23.36 -1.09
N LEU A 1102 5.42 -22.71 -0.92
CA LEU A 1102 4.58 -22.25 -2.01
C LEU A 1102 4.79 -20.76 -2.26
N GLY A 1103 4.83 -20.38 -3.54
CA GLY A 1103 4.85 -18.98 -3.96
C GLY A 1103 3.68 -18.66 -4.88
N MET A 1104 3.25 -17.41 -4.83
CA MET A 1104 2.28 -16.90 -5.80
C MET A 1104 3.02 -16.53 -7.09
N ALA A 1105 2.51 -16.97 -8.23
CA ALA A 1105 3.10 -16.67 -9.53
C ALA A 1105 2.86 -15.19 -9.88
N SER A 1106 3.85 -14.59 -10.53
CA SER A 1106 3.87 -13.17 -10.86
C SER A 1106 4.64 -12.95 -12.17
N SER A 1107 4.21 -11.95 -12.94
CA SER A 1107 4.88 -11.45 -14.16
C SER A 1107 5.63 -10.13 -13.92
N GLY A 1108 5.68 -9.67 -12.67
CA GLY A 1108 6.21 -8.38 -12.24
C GLY A 1108 5.62 -7.97 -10.88
N LYS A 1109 6.22 -6.97 -10.22
CA LYS A 1109 5.70 -6.50 -8.92
C LYS A 1109 4.20 -6.14 -9.03
N ASP A 1110 3.40 -6.59 -8.08
CA ASP A 1110 1.96 -6.35 -7.95
C ASP A 1110 1.12 -6.91 -9.13
N THR A 1111 1.49 -8.11 -9.63
CA THR A 1111 0.79 -8.82 -10.73
C THR A 1111 0.29 -10.21 -10.36
N GLU A 1112 0.40 -10.56 -9.07
CA GLU A 1112 -0.10 -11.80 -8.52
C GLU A 1112 -1.62 -11.92 -8.65
N GLY A 1113 -2.13 -13.16 -8.72
CA GLY A 1113 -3.55 -13.43 -8.90
C GLY A 1113 -3.90 -14.82 -8.41
N SER A 1114 -4.35 -15.72 -9.30
CA SER A 1114 -4.80 -17.05 -8.91
C SER A 1114 -3.71 -18.13 -9.00
N GLN A 1115 -2.71 -17.96 -9.86
CA GLN A 1115 -1.70 -18.98 -10.12
C GLN A 1115 -0.66 -19.07 -9.00
N PHE A 1116 -0.38 -20.29 -8.52
CA PHE A 1116 0.61 -20.54 -7.48
C PHE A 1116 1.51 -21.74 -7.85
N PHE A 1117 2.65 -21.87 -7.16
CA PHE A 1117 3.60 -22.95 -7.40
C PHE A 1117 4.16 -23.55 -6.10
N PHE A 1118 4.48 -24.84 -6.12
CA PHE A 1118 5.23 -25.54 -5.09
C PHE A 1118 6.72 -25.59 -5.46
N MET A 1119 7.60 -25.42 -4.47
CA MET A 1119 9.02 -25.73 -4.60
C MET A 1119 9.27 -27.24 -4.48
N SER A 1120 9.71 -27.88 -5.57
CA SER A 1120 10.23 -29.26 -5.51
C SER A 1120 11.70 -29.30 -5.10
N ALA A 1121 12.43 -28.18 -5.15
CA ALA A 1121 13.74 -28.02 -4.49
C ALA A 1121 13.92 -26.58 -4.00
N SER A 1122 14.93 -26.32 -3.17
CA SER A 1122 15.22 -24.96 -2.70
C SER A 1122 15.73 -24.07 -3.83
N GLN A 1123 15.15 -22.87 -3.99
CA GLN A 1123 15.45 -21.92 -5.07
C GLN A 1123 15.71 -20.50 -4.54
N PRO A 1124 16.90 -20.22 -3.96
CA PRO A 1124 17.21 -18.93 -3.34
C PRO A 1124 17.13 -17.72 -4.29
N HIS A 1125 17.25 -17.94 -5.60
CA HIS A 1125 17.17 -16.88 -6.61
C HIS A 1125 15.75 -16.30 -6.78
N LEU A 1126 14.73 -16.96 -6.21
CA LEU A 1126 13.35 -16.48 -6.14
C LEU A 1126 13.08 -15.59 -4.92
N ASN A 1127 13.98 -15.58 -3.92
CA ASN A 1127 13.83 -14.81 -2.68
C ASN A 1127 13.75 -13.30 -2.99
N GLY A 1128 12.76 -12.63 -2.40
CA GLY A 1128 12.51 -11.20 -2.65
C GLY A 1128 12.00 -10.87 -4.06
N ARG A 1129 11.61 -11.88 -4.86
CA ARG A 1129 11.01 -11.70 -6.20
C ARG A 1129 9.59 -12.23 -6.33
N TYR A 1130 9.23 -13.22 -5.52
CA TYR A 1130 7.89 -13.81 -5.45
C TYR A 1130 7.42 -13.84 -4.00
N THR A 1131 6.11 -13.85 -3.79
CA THR A 1131 5.49 -13.83 -2.46
C THR A 1131 5.36 -15.27 -1.90
N PRO A 1132 6.12 -15.66 -0.85
CA PRO A 1132 6.01 -16.98 -0.25
C PRO A 1132 4.86 -17.02 0.75
N PHE A 1133 3.75 -17.68 0.40
CA PHE A 1133 2.49 -17.56 1.17
C PHE A 1133 2.05 -18.83 1.91
N ALA A 1134 2.71 -19.97 1.69
CA ALA A 1134 2.42 -21.21 2.42
C ALA A 1134 3.62 -22.17 2.42
N ARG A 1135 3.56 -23.24 3.24
CA ARG A 1135 4.45 -24.41 3.16
C ARG A 1135 3.70 -25.72 3.25
N VAL A 1136 4.25 -26.77 2.64
CA VAL A 1136 3.76 -28.14 2.75
C VAL A 1136 4.08 -28.70 4.14
N VAL A 1137 3.06 -29.24 4.78
CA VAL A 1137 3.11 -29.92 6.09
C VAL A 1137 3.14 -31.43 5.90
N SER A 1138 2.37 -31.95 4.94
CA SER A 1138 2.41 -33.36 4.53
C SER A 1138 2.01 -33.52 3.06
N GLY A 1139 2.44 -34.61 2.41
CA GLY A 1139 2.16 -34.87 0.99
C GLY A 1139 3.26 -34.39 0.04
N MET A 1140 4.50 -34.26 0.50
CA MET A 1140 5.63 -33.84 -0.35
C MET A 1140 5.93 -34.88 -1.45
N GLU A 1141 5.76 -36.16 -1.12
CA GLU A 1141 5.85 -37.30 -2.05
C GLU A 1141 4.75 -37.29 -3.12
N ILE A 1142 3.63 -36.58 -2.89
CA ILE A 1142 2.60 -36.36 -3.90
C ILE A 1142 3.07 -35.30 -4.89
N ILE A 1143 3.69 -34.21 -4.40
CA ILE A 1143 4.24 -33.16 -5.25
C ILE A 1143 5.30 -33.71 -6.21
N ASP A 1144 6.15 -34.62 -5.74
CA ASP A 1144 7.18 -35.27 -6.58
C ASP A 1144 6.59 -36.19 -7.66
N LYS A 1145 5.33 -36.61 -7.52
CA LYS A 1145 4.60 -37.49 -8.44
C LYS A 1145 3.62 -36.74 -9.36
N LEU A 1146 3.43 -35.44 -9.16
CA LEU A 1146 2.55 -34.63 -10.01
C LEU A 1146 3.19 -34.47 -11.40
N GLU A 1147 2.39 -34.64 -12.43
CA GLU A 1147 2.76 -34.49 -13.84
C GLU A 1147 1.92 -33.38 -14.49
N ILE A 1148 2.36 -32.89 -15.64
CA ILE A 1148 1.58 -31.89 -16.40
C ILE A 1148 0.22 -32.50 -16.76
N GLY A 1149 -0.86 -31.78 -16.42
CA GLY A 1149 -2.24 -32.22 -16.67
C GLY A 1149 -2.93 -32.89 -15.48
N ASP A 1150 -2.20 -33.21 -14.41
CA ASP A 1150 -2.82 -33.58 -13.13
C ASP A 1150 -3.68 -32.44 -12.60
N LYS A 1151 -4.76 -32.79 -11.90
CA LYS A 1151 -5.81 -31.82 -11.53
C LYS A 1151 -5.85 -31.59 -10.04
N ILE A 1152 -6.14 -30.36 -9.66
CA ILE A 1152 -6.68 -30.03 -8.34
C ILE A 1152 -8.15 -30.46 -8.36
N ILE A 1153 -8.50 -31.46 -7.57
CA ILE A 1153 -9.88 -31.93 -7.41
C ILE A 1153 -10.66 -30.90 -6.59
N THR A 1154 -10.12 -30.52 -5.44
CA THR A 1154 -10.69 -29.47 -4.58
C THR A 1154 -9.66 -28.95 -3.59
N ILE A 1155 -9.87 -27.74 -3.06
CA ILE A 1155 -9.07 -27.17 -1.97
C ILE A 1155 -9.99 -26.91 -0.77
N LYS A 1156 -9.67 -27.53 0.37
CA LYS A 1156 -10.44 -27.40 1.62
C LYS A 1156 -9.66 -26.59 2.64
N ILE A 1157 -10.22 -25.48 3.06
CA ILE A 1157 -9.64 -24.61 4.10
C ILE A 1157 -10.04 -25.16 5.47
N LYS A 1158 -9.04 -25.51 6.30
CA LYS A 1158 -9.24 -26.09 7.64
C LYS A 1158 -9.21 -25.01 8.69
#